data_AF-A0A2J7PSP0-F1
#
_entry.id   AF-A0A2J7PSP0-F1
#
_cell.length_a   1.000
_cell.length_b   1.000
_cell.length_c   1.000
_cell.angle_alpha   90.00
_cell.angle_beta   90.00
_cell.angle_gamma   90.00
#
_symmetry.space_group_name_H-M   'P 1'
#
loop_
_entity.id
_entity.type
_entity.pdbx_description
1 polymer ?
#
loop_
_entity_poly.entity_id
_entity_poly.type
_entity_poly.pdbx_seq_one_letter_code
_entity_poly.pdbx_strand_id
1 'polypeptide(L)'
;YKIPDSKRTLTLKEAKEKGLIVTSKKPLSIEEAVRNGLYHADTGRFTDPVVGDKLDIAQALVHGLIDANTTALKDPATGQLKSVNSGIEDGSIDTPRGRVVDPKTKRAYTIDSALERGLLITVDRPITFQQAVRRGSIDFQRGTFKDPRTMRECTLEEAIRYELIDPESAVVKDPQTGRFRTLKKAITDGVIDMNKRAAFDPQTGKVKPLCIIFEQGTVVFLREPLTFDAAIEQGHLNVGTGKFIDPQSKEVLTLKETVSLGLIDPDSALIKDSTKKKLVKLPEAFRKGLMDAEKGNVLDCATSRLYSLSAAIESGLLTTPRRGLSLIEGLQFGLYNPTTGGFTDPFFSSGVIDRRRLRLEEAIEFGLIDPSTTVVKDADSGNISSLTDAISISKIVDAEAGRMLETSTGKSIDLLKARDKGYILAAEARQAMEEKYKHCDDTLLKLLTWIREVEDKLANQDVVQEDADELRNQINTMKQVKDDLDSHSRPVASCLDQVRQIVASGGDVLSSDEVSTLEKNGRSLKTSYERAMDRTDRLLKRLTAACDEFSKFRNELATFCTWLGKAQKTLEDKERSLSNLNKLSSSADSTREFVSDVIAHQADLRFITMAAQKFVDESKEYLTSLNEFRTSLPQRLPHIEPSQDSVVRNEVLAVTAQYRDLLSRANGLSDRLSGVGGRQREYRDALDKARAWLREAEPRANKVLSEPVGAEPKTVEEQLNKAKTLNNEFVAQERLIDAAKQ
;
A
#
# COMPACT_ATOMS: atom_id res chain seq x y z
N TYR A 1 32.21 -4.97 83.20
CA TYR A 1 30.81 -5.22 83.59
C TYR A 1 30.63 -4.79 85.04
N LYS A 2 29.68 -3.88 85.34
CA LYS A 2 29.29 -3.54 86.72
C LYS A 2 28.12 -4.45 87.10
N ILE A 3 28.26 -5.24 88.16
CA ILE A 3 27.17 -6.11 88.62
C ILE A 3 26.07 -5.22 89.21
N PRO A 4 24.80 -5.35 88.82
CA PRO A 4 23.68 -4.71 89.52
C PRO A 4 23.71 -5.12 91.02
N ASP A 5 23.57 -4.15 91.92
CA ASP A 5 23.63 -4.32 93.39
C ASP A 5 24.98 -4.64 94.05
N SER A 6 26.12 -4.47 93.35
CA SER A 6 27.43 -4.38 94.03
C SER A 6 28.36 -3.33 93.41
N LYS A 7 29.22 -2.69 94.22
CA LYS A 7 30.23 -1.73 93.74
C LYS A 7 31.42 -2.39 93.01
N ARG A 8 31.40 -3.71 92.75
CA ARG A 8 32.50 -4.44 92.09
C ARG A 8 32.40 -4.34 90.56
N THR A 9 33.53 -4.06 89.92
CA THR A 9 33.70 -4.08 88.46
C THR A 9 34.43 -5.37 88.06
N LEU A 10 33.87 -6.11 87.11
CA LEU A 10 34.47 -7.32 86.51
C LEU A 10 35.00 -7.02 85.11
N THR A 11 36.09 -7.67 84.71
CA THR A 11 36.54 -7.64 83.30
C THR A 11 35.55 -8.35 82.39
N LEU A 12 35.50 -8.00 81.09
CA LEU A 12 34.58 -8.61 80.12
C LEU A 12 34.79 -10.14 79.98
N LYS A 13 36.03 -10.61 80.14
CA LYS A 13 36.37 -12.03 80.09
C LYS A 13 35.83 -12.77 81.32
N GLU A 14 36.05 -12.24 82.52
CA GLU A 14 35.50 -12.80 83.76
C GLU A 14 33.98 -12.72 83.81
N ALA A 15 33.37 -11.68 83.23
CA ALA A 15 31.92 -11.56 83.14
C ALA A 15 31.31 -12.58 82.17
N LYS A 16 32.02 -12.94 81.09
CA LYS A 16 31.62 -14.02 80.17
C LYS A 16 31.76 -15.40 80.83
N GLU A 17 32.88 -15.67 81.52
CA GLU A 17 33.11 -16.93 82.24
C GLU A 17 32.13 -17.14 83.40
N LYS A 18 31.64 -16.06 84.02
CA LYS A 18 30.59 -16.10 85.06
C LYS A 18 29.16 -16.10 84.51
N GLY A 19 28.97 -16.21 83.20
CA GLY A 19 27.63 -16.27 82.56
C GLY A 19 26.84 -14.96 82.60
N LEU A 20 27.46 -13.83 82.93
CA LEU A 20 26.80 -12.52 83.03
C LEU A 20 26.65 -11.81 81.67
N ILE A 21 27.30 -12.35 80.62
CA ILE A 21 27.26 -11.86 79.25
C ILE A 21 27.07 -13.06 78.32
N VAL A 22 25.93 -13.12 77.65
CA VAL A 22 25.58 -14.19 76.70
C VAL A 22 25.46 -13.65 75.27
N THR A 23 25.63 -14.53 74.28
CA THR A 23 25.53 -14.16 72.87
C THR A 23 24.09 -13.87 72.46
N SER A 24 23.85 -12.77 71.73
CA SER A 24 22.53 -12.39 71.21
C SER A 24 22.04 -13.21 70.00
N LYS A 25 22.84 -14.18 69.54
CA LYS A 25 22.51 -15.05 68.40
C LYS A 25 21.50 -16.11 68.84
N LYS A 26 20.26 -16.03 68.34
CA LYS A 26 19.23 -17.08 68.43
C LYS A 26 18.95 -17.61 67.01
N PRO A 27 18.65 -18.91 66.82
CA PRO A 27 18.59 -19.98 67.82
C PRO A 27 19.99 -20.53 68.18
N LEU A 28 20.17 -20.97 69.43
CA LEU A 28 21.42 -21.54 69.96
C LEU A 28 21.41 -23.07 69.84
N SER A 29 22.60 -23.69 69.74
CA SER A 29 22.69 -25.15 69.95
C SER A 29 22.51 -25.50 71.44
N ILE A 30 22.05 -26.72 71.74
CA ILE A 30 21.88 -27.16 73.13
C ILE A 30 23.23 -27.11 73.88
N GLU A 31 24.33 -27.46 73.22
CA GLU A 31 25.67 -27.39 73.79
C GLU A 31 26.12 -25.94 74.08
N GLU A 32 25.82 -24.99 73.18
CA GLU A 32 26.09 -23.57 73.43
C GLU A 32 25.22 -23.00 74.55
N ALA A 33 23.96 -23.41 74.66
CA ALA A 33 23.07 -22.99 75.73
C ALA A 33 23.59 -23.46 77.10
N VAL A 34 24.09 -24.69 77.20
CA VAL A 34 24.74 -25.21 78.41
C VAL A 34 26.04 -24.47 78.70
N ARG A 35 26.90 -24.28 77.70
CA ARG A 35 28.19 -23.58 77.84
C ARG A 35 28.03 -22.11 78.27
N ASN A 36 26.96 -21.46 77.85
CA ASN A 36 26.63 -20.08 78.20
C ASN A 36 25.90 -19.95 79.56
N GLY A 37 25.69 -21.05 80.29
CA GLY A 37 25.02 -21.06 81.60
C GLY A 37 23.51 -20.79 81.54
N LEU A 38 22.89 -20.95 80.37
CA LEU A 38 21.45 -20.74 80.16
C LEU A 38 20.62 -21.98 80.54
N TYR A 39 21.25 -23.11 80.82
CA TYR A 39 20.62 -24.35 81.28
C TYR A 39 20.81 -24.54 82.78
N HIS A 40 19.72 -24.79 83.51
CA HIS A 40 19.76 -25.11 84.94
C HIS A 40 19.58 -26.61 85.18
N ALA A 41 20.68 -27.31 85.48
CA ALA A 41 20.69 -28.76 85.71
C ALA A 41 19.74 -29.23 86.82
N ASP A 42 19.52 -28.41 87.86
CA ASP A 42 18.64 -28.74 89.00
C ASP A 42 17.16 -28.82 88.61
N THR A 43 16.74 -28.03 87.61
CA THR A 43 15.33 -27.91 87.20
C THR A 43 15.06 -28.42 85.79
N GLY A 44 16.10 -28.71 85.00
CA GLY A 44 16.00 -29.16 83.62
C GLY A 44 15.48 -28.10 82.65
N ARG A 45 15.48 -26.82 83.04
CA ARG A 45 14.91 -25.70 82.25
C ARG A 45 15.98 -24.78 81.67
N PHE A 46 15.64 -24.15 80.55
CA PHE A 46 16.42 -23.13 79.88
C PHE A 46 15.89 -21.74 80.22
N THR A 47 16.77 -20.80 80.52
CA THR A 47 16.39 -19.41 80.78
C THR A 47 16.58 -18.56 79.53
N ASP A 48 15.52 -17.87 79.09
CA ASP A 48 15.65 -16.89 78.01
C ASP A 48 16.36 -15.63 78.55
N PRO A 49 17.52 -15.24 78.00
CA PRO A 49 18.28 -14.09 78.49
C PRO A 49 17.60 -12.73 78.24
N VAL A 50 16.55 -12.66 77.41
CA VAL A 50 15.81 -11.42 77.11
C VAL A 50 14.60 -11.25 78.03
N VAL A 51 13.87 -12.34 78.28
CA VAL A 51 12.60 -12.31 79.03
C VAL A 51 12.77 -12.75 80.49
N GLY A 52 13.78 -13.57 80.79
CA GLY A 52 14.02 -14.15 82.11
C GLY A 52 13.17 -15.39 82.41
N ASP A 53 12.32 -15.81 81.47
CA ASP A 53 11.45 -16.97 81.62
C ASP A 53 12.23 -18.29 81.59
N LYS A 54 11.78 -19.24 82.41
CA LYS A 54 12.34 -20.60 82.50
C LYS A 54 11.48 -21.56 81.67
N LEU A 55 11.95 -21.84 80.45
CA LEU A 55 11.31 -22.69 79.46
C LEU A 55 11.79 -24.14 79.58
N ASP A 56 10.90 -25.10 79.36
CA ASP A 56 11.32 -26.49 79.12
C ASP A 56 11.96 -26.66 77.72
N ILE A 57 12.51 -27.84 77.42
CA ILE A 57 13.18 -28.06 76.13
C ILE A 57 12.20 -27.93 74.93
N ALA A 58 10.94 -28.32 75.07
CA ALA A 58 9.96 -28.24 73.99
C ALA A 58 9.54 -26.77 73.74
N GLN A 59 9.30 -26.01 74.81
CA GLN A 59 9.03 -24.58 74.77
C GLN A 59 10.23 -23.80 74.23
N ALA A 60 11.46 -24.16 74.61
CA ALA A 60 12.67 -23.52 74.09
C ALA A 60 12.87 -23.74 72.58
N LEU A 61 12.44 -24.89 72.03
CA LEU A 61 12.42 -25.15 70.59
C LEU A 61 11.33 -24.31 69.88
N VAL A 62 10.11 -24.26 70.44
CA VAL A 62 9.00 -23.48 69.87
C VAL A 62 9.27 -21.98 69.89
N HIS A 63 9.85 -21.46 70.97
CA HIS A 63 10.22 -20.04 71.09
C HIS A 63 11.50 -19.68 70.32
N GLY A 64 12.11 -20.64 69.61
CA GLY A 64 13.31 -20.40 68.80
C GLY A 64 14.55 -20.05 69.62
N LEU A 65 14.58 -20.41 70.91
CA LEU A 65 15.76 -20.27 71.77
C LEU A 65 16.81 -21.34 71.40
N ILE A 66 16.36 -22.55 71.09
CA ILE A 66 17.20 -23.71 70.76
C ILE A 66 16.88 -24.19 69.34
N ASP A 67 17.91 -24.55 68.56
CA ASP A 67 17.76 -25.12 67.21
C ASP A 67 17.69 -26.67 67.27
N ALA A 68 16.51 -27.23 66.99
CA ALA A 68 16.26 -28.68 66.97
C ALA A 68 17.17 -29.45 65.99
N ASN A 69 17.69 -28.78 64.95
CA ASN A 69 18.45 -29.41 63.88
C ASN A 69 19.96 -29.46 64.15
N THR A 70 20.42 -28.81 65.22
CA THR A 70 21.85 -28.74 65.59
C THR A 70 22.27 -29.81 66.57
N THR A 71 21.31 -30.52 67.16
CA THR A 71 21.57 -31.59 68.14
C THR A 71 20.83 -32.84 67.70
N ALA A 72 21.45 -34.00 67.86
CA ALA A 72 20.82 -35.28 67.60
C ALA A 72 21.08 -36.23 68.78
N LEU A 73 20.11 -37.10 69.04
CA LEU A 73 20.25 -38.20 69.98
C LEU A 73 20.99 -39.33 69.29
N LYS A 74 22.09 -39.80 69.89
CA LYS A 74 22.80 -40.97 69.39
C LYS A 74 22.40 -42.19 70.21
N ASP A 75 21.88 -43.20 69.53
CA ASP A 75 21.68 -44.51 70.15
C ASP A 75 23.05 -45.21 70.35
N PRO A 76 23.46 -45.53 71.59
CA PRO A 76 24.73 -46.18 71.87
C PRO A 76 24.86 -47.60 71.31
N ALA A 77 23.76 -48.27 70.95
CA ALA A 77 23.77 -49.64 70.45
C ALA A 77 23.85 -49.71 68.92
N THR A 78 23.12 -48.83 68.22
CA THR A 78 23.01 -48.84 66.75
C THR A 78 23.87 -47.78 66.08
N GLY A 79 24.35 -46.78 66.83
CA GLY A 79 25.02 -45.61 66.28
C GLY A 79 24.09 -44.70 65.45
N GLN A 80 22.79 -45.00 65.42
CA GLN A 80 21.79 -44.25 64.67
C GLN A 80 21.53 -42.90 65.35
N LEU A 81 21.45 -41.85 64.53
CA LEU A 81 21.12 -40.50 64.97
C LEU A 81 19.62 -40.28 64.82
N LYS A 82 18.96 -39.94 65.92
CA LYS A 82 17.56 -39.51 65.97
C LYS A 82 17.49 -38.00 66.19
N SER A 83 16.47 -37.35 65.62
CA SER A 83 16.23 -35.92 65.80
C SER A 83 15.71 -35.64 67.22
N VAL A 84 15.94 -34.41 67.73
CA VAL A 84 15.43 -34.00 69.05
C VAL A 84 13.90 -34.07 69.09
N ASN A 85 13.22 -33.68 68.01
CA ASN A 85 11.75 -33.70 67.92
C ASN A 85 11.20 -35.14 68.02
N SER A 86 11.80 -36.09 67.29
CA SER A 86 11.41 -37.49 67.37
C SER A 86 11.69 -38.10 68.75
N GLY A 87 12.76 -37.65 69.43
CA GLY A 87 13.10 -38.05 70.78
C GLY A 87 12.18 -37.51 71.87
N ILE A 88 11.51 -36.37 71.62
CA ILE A 88 10.48 -35.84 72.50
C ILE A 88 9.19 -36.65 72.35
N GLU A 89 8.83 -36.99 71.10
CA GLU A 89 7.62 -37.76 70.79
C GLU A 89 7.69 -39.22 71.28
N ASP A 90 8.86 -39.86 71.20
CA ASP A 90 9.06 -41.26 71.64
C ASP A 90 9.36 -41.40 73.14
N GLY A 91 9.46 -40.28 73.87
CA GLY A 91 9.74 -40.23 75.31
C GLY A 91 11.20 -40.49 75.69
N SER A 92 12.12 -40.53 74.71
CA SER A 92 13.58 -40.60 74.97
C SER A 92 14.12 -39.33 75.61
N ILE A 93 13.43 -38.20 75.45
CA ILE A 93 13.66 -36.95 76.17
C ILE A 93 12.43 -36.64 77.03
N ASP A 94 12.62 -36.66 78.34
CA ASP A 94 11.61 -36.22 79.31
C ASP A 94 11.58 -34.69 79.33
N THR A 95 10.58 -34.11 78.65
CA THR A 95 10.43 -32.66 78.47
C THR A 95 10.23 -31.88 79.77
N PRO A 96 9.31 -32.23 80.70
CA PRO A 96 9.09 -31.46 81.93
C PRO A 96 10.27 -31.52 82.92
N ARG A 97 11.08 -32.59 82.88
CA ARG A 97 12.25 -32.75 83.75
C ARG A 97 13.58 -32.43 83.08
N GLY A 98 13.58 -32.17 81.77
CA GLY A 98 14.78 -31.86 80.97
C GLY A 98 15.86 -32.93 81.09
N ARG A 99 15.48 -34.21 80.96
CA ARG A 99 16.40 -35.36 81.07
C ARG A 99 16.34 -36.24 79.82
N VAL A 100 17.49 -36.77 79.43
CA VAL A 100 17.64 -37.71 78.31
C VAL A 100 17.75 -39.12 78.86
N VAL A 101 16.86 -40.01 78.43
CA VAL A 101 16.86 -41.42 78.81
C VAL A 101 17.78 -42.18 77.87
N ASP A 102 18.77 -42.86 78.42
CA ASP A 102 19.61 -43.78 77.66
C ASP A 102 18.81 -45.06 77.32
N PRO A 103 18.59 -45.39 76.04
CA PRO A 103 17.84 -46.57 75.62
C PRO A 103 18.41 -47.89 76.16
N LYS A 104 19.74 -47.94 76.40
CA LYS A 104 20.45 -49.16 76.83
C LYS A 104 20.38 -49.38 78.34
N THR A 105 20.50 -48.33 79.13
CA THR A 105 20.53 -48.42 80.60
C THR A 105 19.20 -48.05 81.28
N LYS A 106 18.23 -47.52 80.51
CA LYS A 106 16.98 -46.92 80.99
C LYS A 106 17.16 -45.87 82.10
N ARG A 107 18.39 -45.33 82.23
CA ARG A 107 18.71 -44.28 83.20
C ARG A 107 18.55 -42.92 82.52
N ALA A 108 17.93 -41.99 83.24
CA ALA A 108 17.74 -40.62 82.79
C ALA A 108 18.90 -39.73 83.26
N TYR A 109 19.59 -39.09 82.33
CA TYR A 109 20.68 -38.15 82.58
C TYR A 109 20.21 -36.71 82.33
N THR A 110 20.75 -35.74 83.06
CA THR A 110 20.56 -34.31 82.75
C THR A 110 21.23 -33.96 81.42
N ILE A 111 20.80 -32.88 80.75
CA ILE A 111 21.22 -32.56 79.37
C ILE A 111 22.74 -32.32 79.28
N ASP A 112 23.33 -31.70 80.29
CA ASP A 112 24.78 -31.52 80.46
C ASP A 112 25.52 -32.86 80.54
N SER A 113 25.07 -33.77 81.42
CA SER A 113 25.62 -35.11 81.56
C SER A 113 25.41 -35.96 80.31
N ALA A 114 24.32 -35.76 79.57
CA ALA A 114 24.00 -36.45 78.33
C ALA A 114 24.91 -35.99 77.17
N LEU A 115 25.31 -34.71 77.13
CA LEU A 115 26.30 -34.19 76.19
C LEU A 115 27.71 -34.75 76.49
N GLU A 116 28.14 -34.74 77.75
CA GLU A 116 29.45 -35.29 78.16
C GLU A 116 29.58 -36.80 77.85
N ARG A 117 28.48 -37.55 77.98
CA ARG A 117 28.42 -38.99 77.70
C ARG A 117 28.20 -39.31 76.22
N GLY A 118 28.03 -38.30 75.36
CA GLY A 118 27.79 -38.47 73.92
C GLY A 118 26.44 -39.10 73.57
N LEU A 119 25.45 -39.03 74.47
CA LEU A 119 24.05 -39.40 74.21
C LEU A 119 23.34 -38.31 73.41
N LEU A 120 23.72 -37.05 73.65
CA LEU A 120 23.43 -35.92 72.78
C LEU A 120 24.71 -35.53 72.05
N ILE A 121 24.62 -35.39 70.73
CA ILE A 121 25.75 -34.93 69.90
C ILE A 121 25.30 -33.71 69.12
N THR A 122 26.10 -32.66 69.14
CA THR A 122 25.96 -31.54 68.22
C THR A 122 26.31 -32.00 66.83
N VAL A 123 25.31 -32.02 65.95
CA VAL A 123 25.48 -32.28 64.53
C VAL A 123 25.67 -30.94 63.85
N ASP A 124 26.82 -30.77 63.20
CA ASP A 124 26.96 -29.75 62.18
C ASP A 124 25.86 -30.01 61.14
N ARG A 125 25.05 -28.98 60.87
CA ARG A 125 23.89 -29.02 59.96
C ARG A 125 24.14 -29.93 58.75
N PRO A 126 23.13 -30.68 58.26
CA PRO A 126 23.24 -31.32 56.95
C PRO A 126 23.63 -30.25 55.94
N ILE A 127 24.70 -30.54 55.21
CA ILE A 127 25.30 -29.61 54.24
C ILE A 127 24.23 -29.31 53.19
N THR A 128 23.72 -28.09 53.21
CA THR A 128 22.91 -27.60 52.09
C THR A 128 23.78 -27.57 50.83
N PHE A 129 23.18 -27.73 49.66
CA PHE A 129 23.86 -27.65 48.35
C PHE A 129 24.85 -26.46 48.26
N GLN A 130 24.52 -25.33 48.89
CA GLN A 130 25.37 -24.14 48.94
C GLN A 130 26.69 -24.31 49.71
N GLN A 131 26.77 -25.20 50.71
CA GLN A 131 27.99 -25.53 51.44
C GLN A 131 28.83 -26.62 50.75
N ALA A 132 28.23 -27.50 49.96
CA ALA A 132 28.94 -28.51 49.16
C ALA A 132 29.73 -27.87 48.00
N VAL A 133 29.14 -26.86 47.34
CA VAL A 133 29.80 -26.06 46.30
C VAL A 133 31.03 -25.32 46.84
N ARG A 134 30.93 -24.74 48.05
CA ARG A 134 32.02 -23.96 48.68
C ARG A 134 33.23 -24.81 49.09
N ARG A 135 33.07 -26.12 49.27
CA ARG A 135 34.14 -27.04 49.68
C ARG A 135 34.85 -27.73 48.50
N GLY A 136 34.48 -27.40 47.25
CA GLY A 136 35.16 -27.91 46.06
C GLY A 136 34.86 -29.38 45.73
N SER A 137 33.75 -29.94 46.20
CA SER A 137 33.34 -31.33 45.92
C SER A 137 32.66 -31.51 44.54
N ILE A 138 32.97 -30.64 43.58
CA ILE A 138 32.40 -30.65 42.22
C ILE A 138 33.55 -30.81 41.24
N ASP A 139 33.54 -31.89 40.46
CA ASP A 139 34.45 -32.06 39.33
C ASP A 139 33.78 -31.53 38.06
N PHE A 140 34.17 -30.32 37.67
CA PHE A 140 33.57 -29.53 36.59
C PHE A 140 33.85 -30.07 35.18
N GLN A 141 34.65 -31.13 35.02
CA GLN A 141 35.01 -31.68 33.70
C GLN A 141 34.10 -32.81 33.20
N ARG A 142 33.32 -33.48 34.07
CA ARG A 142 32.59 -34.71 33.67
C ARG A 142 31.07 -34.69 33.88
N GLY A 143 30.50 -33.64 34.45
CA GLY A 143 29.03 -33.49 34.53
C GLY A 143 28.33 -34.53 35.41
N THR A 144 28.92 -34.89 36.54
CA THR A 144 28.33 -35.86 37.48
C THR A 144 28.41 -35.35 38.90
N PHE A 145 27.28 -35.38 39.62
CA PHE A 145 27.28 -35.27 41.08
C PHE A 145 27.83 -36.57 41.67
N LYS A 146 28.80 -36.46 42.57
CA LYS A 146 29.28 -37.57 43.39
C LYS A 146 28.99 -37.22 44.83
N ASP A 147 28.30 -38.12 45.55
CA ASP A 147 28.08 -37.98 46.99
C ASP A 147 29.42 -37.66 47.70
N PRO A 148 29.51 -36.55 48.48
CA PRO A 148 30.71 -36.15 49.20
C PRO A 148 31.28 -37.21 50.16
N ARG A 149 30.50 -38.26 50.50
CA ARG A 149 30.97 -39.35 51.36
C ARG A 149 31.39 -40.61 50.61
N THR A 150 30.87 -40.89 49.41
CA THR A 150 30.99 -42.23 48.78
C THR A 150 31.42 -42.25 47.30
N MET A 151 31.53 -41.11 46.62
CA MET A 151 32.05 -41.04 45.23
C MET A 151 31.28 -41.91 44.18
N ARG A 152 29.94 -41.98 44.22
CA ARG A 152 29.12 -42.67 43.18
C ARG A 152 28.02 -41.77 42.55
N GLU A 153 27.67 -42.09 41.31
CA GLU A 153 26.58 -41.47 40.51
C GLU A 153 25.20 -41.77 41.12
N CYS A 154 24.26 -40.80 41.10
CA CYS A 154 22.96 -40.94 41.75
C CYS A 154 21.81 -41.34 40.81
N THR A 155 20.94 -42.24 41.25
CA THR A 155 19.67 -42.58 40.57
C THR A 155 18.55 -41.59 40.91
N LEU A 156 17.44 -41.62 40.15
CA LEU A 156 16.24 -40.83 40.45
C LEU A 156 15.68 -41.14 41.85
N GLU A 157 15.71 -42.41 42.25
CA GLU A 157 15.32 -42.85 43.60
C GLU A 157 16.23 -42.24 44.69
N GLU A 158 17.54 -42.23 44.47
CA GLU A 158 18.50 -41.64 45.40
C GLU A 158 18.35 -40.11 45.47
N ALA A 159 18.08 -39.44 44.35
CA ALA A 159 17.85 -38.00 44.31
C ALA A 159 16.61 -37.58 45.12
N ILE A 160 15.54 -38.38 45.11
CA ILE A 160 14.36 -38.17 45.95
C ILE A 160 14.70 -38.45 47.43
N ARG A 161 15.41 -39.55 47.71
CA ARG A 161 15.77 -39.97 49.08
C ARG A 161 16.67 -38.95 49.79
N TYR A 162 17.54 -38.28 49.06
CA TYR A 162 18.41 -37.21 49.57
C TYR A 162 17.76 -35.82 49.53
N GLU A 163 16.46 -35.73 49.26
CA GLU A 163 15.69 -34.47 49.18
C GLU A 163 16.25 -33.48 48.14
N LEU A 164 16.96 -33.97 47.12
CA LEU A 164 17.45 -33.13 46.01
C LEU A 164 16.31 -32.80 45.04
N ILE A 165 15.30 -33.68 44.97
CA ILE A 165 14.09 -33.51 44.17
C ILE A 165 12.89 -33.79 45.07
N ASP A 166 11.96 -32.84 45.15
CA ASP A 166 10.67 -33.06 45.81
C ASP A 166 9.67 -33.70 44.81
N PRO A 167 9.19 -34.93 45.05
CA PRO A 167 8.26 -35.61 44.14
C PRO A 167 6.91 -34.92 43.95
N GLU A 168 6.51 -34.04 44.87
CA GLU A 168 5.23 -33.33 44.77
C GLU A 168 5.32 -32.06 43.92
N SER A 169 6.44 -31.35 43.94
CA SER A 169 6.66 -30.13 43.15
C SER A 169 7.36 -30.35 41.82
N ALA A 170 8.22 -31.37 41.71
CA ALA A 170 8.87 -31.71 40.46
C ALA A 170 7.88 -32.27 39.45
N VAL A 171 8.06 -31.92 38.18
CA VAL A 171 7.23 -32.36 37.07
C VAL A 171 8.05 -32.98 35.95
N VAL A 172 7.41 -33.90 35.22
CA VAL A 172 7.98 -34.54 34.04
C VAL A 172 6.99 -34.45 32.91
N LYS A 173 7.52 -34.25 31.71
CA LYS A 173 6.72 -34.21 30.50
C LYS A 173 6.40 -35.63 30.07
N ASP A 174 5.11 -35.97 30.08
CA ASP A 174 4.63 -37.26 29.61
C ASP A 174 4.83 -37.35 28.08
N PRO A 175 5.59 -38.33 27.55
CA PRO A 175 5.84 -38.45 26.11
C PRO A 175 4.60 -38.70 25.27
N GLN A 176 3.54 -39.26 25.86
CA GLN A 176 2.31 -39.64 25.14
C GLN A 176 1.28 -38.50 25.13
N THR A 177 1.18 -37.74 26.23
CA THR A 177 0.20 -36.65 26.36
C THR A 177 0.79 -35.26 26.22
N GLY A 178 2.13 -35.13 26.25
CA GLY A 178 2.86 -33.86 26.20
C GLY A 178 2.62 -32.93 27.39
N ARG A 179 1.79 -33.34 28.36
CA ARG A 179 1.45 -32.55 29.55
C ARG A 179 2.48 -32.80 30.66
N PHE A 180 2.72 -31.76 31.46
CA PHE A 180 3.48 -31.91 32.68
C PHE A 180 2.66 -32.67 33.72
N ARG A 181 3.22 -33.77 34.23
CA ARG A 181 2.68 -34.51 35.38
C ARG A 181 3.65 -34.40 36.53
N THR A 182 3.16 -34.38 37.76
CA THR A 182 4.03 -34.45 38.93
C THR A 182 4.84 -35.73 38.94
N LEU A 183 6.06 -35.67 39.43
CA LEU A 183 6.99 -36.79 39.48
C LEU A 183 6.39 -37.97 40.25
N LYS A 184 5.68 -37.69 41.36
CA LYS A 184 4.91 -38.70 42.12
C LYS A 184 3.93 -39.47 41.25
N LYS A 185 3.12 -38.78 40.42
CA LYS A 185 2.14 -39.41 39.52
C LYS A 185 2.81 -40.16 38.37
N ALA A 186 3.88 -39.59 37.81
CA ALA A 186 4.61 -40.22 36.72
C ALA A 186 5.30 -41.53 37.17
N ILE A 187 5.75 -41.60 38.43
CA ILE A 187 6.31 -42.82 39.04
C ILE A 187 5.19 -43.85 39.29
N THR A 188 4.05 -43.46 39.86
CA THR A 188 2.94 -44.40 40.11
C THR A 188 2.35 -44.98 38.83
N ASP A 189 2.30 -44.18 37.77
CA ASP A 189 1.77 -44.57 36.46
C ASP A 189 2.80 -45.41 35.65
N GLY A 190 4.01 -45.62 36.18
CA GLY A 190 5.08 -46.36 35.51
C GLY A 190 5.66 -45.67 34.26
N VAL A 191 5.42 -44.37 34.09
CA VAL A 191 5.91 -43.57 32.96
C VAL A 191 7.42 -43.37 33.03
N ILE A 192 8.00 -43.42 34.23
CA ILE A 192 9.42 -43.19 34.49
C ILE A 192 10.00 -44.33 35.32
N ASP A 193 11.13 -44.86 34.87
CA ASP A 193 11.92 -45.83 35.62
C ASP A 193 12.80 -45.12 36.66
N MET A 194 12.66 -45.52 37.92
CA MET A 194 13.36 -44.96 39.09
C MET A 194 14.85 -45.32 39.13
N ASN A 195 15.26 -46.35 38.40
CA ASN A 195 16.65 -46.80 38.33
C ASN A 195 17.51 -45.99 37.35
N LYS A 196 16.92 -45.03 36.63
CA LYS A 196 17.64 -44.19 35.68
C LYS A 196 18.64 -43.29 36.42
N ARG A 197 19.86 -43.22 35.88
CA ARG A 197 20.95 -42.41 36.44
C ARG A 197 20.90 -41.00 35.86
N ALA A 198 21.23 -40.01 36.69
CA ALA A 198 21.25 -38.60 36.29
C ALA A 198 22.62 -38.18 35.76
N ALA A 199 22.64 -37.42 34.67
CA ALA A 199 23.80 -36.62 34.26
C ALA A 199 23.51 -35.15 34.59
N PHE A 200 24.40 -34.50 35.34
CA PHE A 200 24.29 -33.08 35.65
C PHE A 200 25.11 -32.31 34.63
N ASP A 201 24.47 -31.53 33.77
CA ASP A 201 25.22 -30.66 32.86
C ASP A 201 25.95 -29.57 33.69
N PRO A 202 27.30 -29.56 33.73
CA PRO A 202 28.03 -28.55 34.45
C PRO A 202 28.18 -27.34 33.53
N GLN A 203 27.78 -26.18 34.07
CA GLN A 203 28.03 -24.81 33.61
C GLN A 203 26.82 -24.08 33.01
N THR A 204 26.21 -23.27 33.87
CA THR A 204 25.88 -21.88 33.54
C THR A 204 26.01 -21.06 34.82
N GLY A 205 26.60 -19.86 34.74
CA GLY A 205 26.83 -18.98 35.90
C GLY A 205 25.53 -18.48 36.57
N LYS A 206 25.71 -17.66 37.61
CA LYS A 206 24.73 -16.87 38.42
C LYS A 206 23.47 -17.57 38.98
N VAL A 207 22.76 -18.42 38.24
CA VAL A 207 21.45 -18.99 38.61
C VAL A 207 21.48 -20.53 38.64
N LYS A 208 20.67 -21.13 39.52
CA LYS A 208 20.60 -22.59 39.72
C LYS A 208 19.80 -23.25 38.58
N PRO A 209 20.27 -24.36 37.97
CA PRO A 209 19.46 -25.13 37.00
C PRO A 209 18.23 -25.73 37.69
N LEU A 210 17.06 -25.59 37.04
CA LEU A 210 15.78 -26.10 37.51
C LEU A 210 15.33 -27.36 36.77
N CYS A 211 16.20 -27.95 35.95
CA CYS A 211 15.97 -29.22 35.28
C CYS A 211 17.15 -30.18 35.46
N ILE A 212 16.86 -31.47 35.45
CA ILE A 212 17.83 -32.56 35.59
C ILE A 212 17.57 -33.55 34.44
N ILE A 213 18.63 -33.90 33.71
CA ILE A 213 18.55 -34.81 32.57
C ILE A 213 19.03 -36.19 32.99
N PHE A 214 18.14 -37.18 32.88
CA PHE A 214 18.42 -38.58 33.15
C PHE A 214 18.78 -39.33 31.86
N GLU A 215 19.46 -40.46 32.01
CA GLU A 215 19.79 -41.37 30.91
C GLU A 215 18.55 -41.67 30.03
N GLN A 216 18.77 -41.81 28.73
CA GLN A 216 17.73 -41.95 27.68
C GLN A 216 16.90 -40.68 27.42
N GLY A 217 17.34 -39.51 27.90
CA GLY A 217 16.76 -38.21 27.54
C GLY A 217 15.51 -37.83 28.34
N THR A 218 15.26 -38.48 29.49
CA THR A 218 14.18 -38.09 30.40
C THR A 218 14.57 -36.83 31.15
N VAL A 219 13.84 -35.73 30.96
CA VAL A 219 14.09 -34.46 31.65
C VAL A 219 13.10 -34.29 32.79
N VAL A 220 13.60 -34.14 34.02
CA VAL A 220 12.81 -33.84 35.21
C VAL A 220 12.98 -32.36 35.55
N PHE A 221 11.89 -31.62 35.59
CA PHE A 221 11.90 -30.22 35.98
C PHE A 221 11.55 -30.13 37.47
N LEU A 222 12.33 -29.39 38.25
CA LEU A 222 12.08 -29.16 39.67
C LEU A 222 10.79 -28.36 39.90
N ARG A 223 10.34 -27.63 38.87
CA ARG A 223 9.07 -26.89 38.82
C ARG A 223 8.55 -26.87 37.39
N GLU A 224 7.26 -26.62 37.23
CA GLU A 224 6.66 -26.51 35.90
C GLU A 224 7.27 -25.35 35.10
N PRO A 225 7.89 -25.61 33.94
CA PRO A 225 8.45 -24.57 33.10
C PRO A 225 7.33 -23.77 32.43
N LEU A 226 7.57 -22.49 32.16
CA LEU A 226 6.62 -21.67 31.40
C LEU A 226 6.68 -22.05 29.92
N THR A 227 5.52 -22.10 29.26
CA THR A 227 5.50 -22.16 27.79
C THR A 227 5.98 -20.84 27.22
N PHE A 228 6.52 -20.87 26.00
CA PHE A 228 7.01 -19.68 25.32
C PHE A 228 5.92 -18.58 25.22
N ASP A 229 4.67 -18.96 24.91
CA ASP A 229 3.54 -18.02 24.89
C ASP A 229 3.20 -17.47 26.28
N ALA A 230 3.14 -18.33 27.31
CA ALA A 230 2.83 -17.90 28.68
C ALA A 230 3.90 -16.93 29.22
N ALA A 231 5.17 -17.14 28.87
CA ALA A 231 6.25 -16.23 29.23
C ALA A 231 6.05 -14.82 28.62
N ILE A 232 5.52 -14.73 27.39
CA ILE A 232 5.22 -13.44 26.75
C ILE A 232 3.98 -12.79 27.37
N GLU A 233 2.89 -13.55 27.55
CA GLU A 233 1.62 -13.04 28.10
C GLU A 233 1.77 -12.51 29.53
N GLN A 234 2.55 -13.21 30.36
CA GLN A 234 2.83 -12.80 31.74
C GLN A 234 3.86 -11.67 31.82
N GLY A 235 4.40 -11.20 30.68
CA GLY A 235 5.38 -10.12 30.61
C GLY A 235 6.79 -10.50 31.09
N HIS A 236 7.06 -11.79 31.29
CA HIS A 236 8.36 -12.30 31.72
C HIS A 236 9.37 -12.33 30.56
N LEU A 237 8.92 -12.59 29.33
CA LEU A 237 9.75 -12.53 28.12
C LEU A 237 9.48 -11.23 27.36
N ASN A 238 10.47 -10.34 27.31
CA ASN A 238 10.37 -9.11 26.53
C ASN A 238 10.76 -9.38 25.08
N VAL A 239 9.77 -9.36 24.19
CA VAL A 239 9.91 -9.70 22.76
C VAL A 239 10.78 -8.68 21.99
N GLY A 240 10.85 -7.42 22.45
CA GLY A 240 11.68 -6.38 21.82
C GLY A 240 13.18 -6.50 22.15
N THR A 241 13.51 -7.03 23.32
CA THR A 241 14.91 -7.16 23.80
C THR A 241 15.43 -8.59 23.80
N GLY A 242 14.55 -9.59 23.64
CA GLY A 242 14.90 -11.01 23.68
C GLY A 242 15.31 -11.52 25.07
N LYS A 243 15.04 -10.74 26.13
CA LYS A 243 15.44 -11.04 27.50
C LYS A 243 14.27 -11.53 28.34
N PHE A 244 14.54 -12.52 29.18
CA PHE A 244 13.58 -13.09 30.13
C PHE A 244 13.89 -12.61 31.55
N ILE A 245 12.85 -12.30 32.31
CA ILE A 245 12.95 -11.90 33.72
C ILE A 245 12.34 -13.02 34.55
N ASP A 246 13.16 -13.69 35.37
CA ASP A 246 12.69 -14.75 36.26
C ASP A 246 11.71 -14.18 37.32
N PRO A 247 10.48 -14.73 37.43
CA PRO A 247 9.50 -14.29 38.42
C PRO A 247 10.02 -14.29 39.87
N GLN A 248 10.96 -15.19 40.21
CA GLN A 248 11.42 -15.38 41.58
C GLN A 248 12.72 -14.64 41.90
N SER A 249 13.78 -14.87 41.10
CA SER A 249 15.06 -14.20 41.32
C SER A 249 15.07 -12.76 40.84
N LYS A 250 14.11 -12.37 39.97
CA LYS A 250 14.10 -11.09 39.22
C LYS A 250 15.36 -10.86 38.39
N GLU A 251 16.13 -11.92 38.13
CA GLU A 251 17.30 -11.82 37.28
C GLU A 251 16.89 -11.78 35.80
N VAL A 252 17.64 -11.01 35.03
CA VAL A 252 17.46 -10.86 33.59
C VAL A 252 18.40 -11.84 32.89
N LEU A 253 17.82 -12.80 32.18
CA LEU A 253 18.50 -13.91 31.52
C LEU A 253 18.29 -13.86 30.01
N THR A 254 19.22 -14.43 29.26
CA THR A 254 19.06 -14.62 27.80
C THR A 254 18.15 -15.82 27.51
N LEU A 255 17.52 -15.84 26.34
CA LEU A 255 16.61 -16.93 25.94
C LEU A 255 17.32 -18.31 25.91
N LYS A 256 18.61 -18.35 25.56
CA LYS A 256 19.40 -19.59 25.59
C LYS A 256 19.61 -20.10 27.02
N GLU A 257 19.93 -19.19 27.94
CA GLU A 257 20.12 -19.54 29.35
C GLU A 257 18.83 -20.03 29.97
N THR A 258 17.69 -19.40 29.67
CA THR A 258 16.41 -19.80 30.27
C THR A 258 15.91 -21.17 29.81
N VAL A 259 16.12 -21.52 28.54
CA VAL A 259 15.82 -22.86 28.01
C VAL A 259 16.77 -23.89 28.63
N SER A 260 18.05 -23.56 28.79
CA SER A 260 19.06 -24.46 29.39
C SER A 260 18.84 -24.67 30.89
N LEU A 261 18.37 -23.64 31.60
CA LEU A 261 18.04 -23.69 33.02
C LEU A 261 16.68 -24.37 33.29
N GLY A 262 15.88 -24.64 32.25
CA GLY A 262 14.55 -25.25 32.38
C GLY A 262 13.47 -24.29 32.90
N LEU A 263 13.63 -22.97 32.70
CA LEU A 263 12.61 -21.97 33.02
C LEU A 263 11.53 -21.89 31.93
N ILE A 264 11.92 -22.11 30.67
CA ILE A 264 11.02 -22.15 29.51
C ILE A 264 11.04 -23.57 28.93
N ASP A 265 9.86 -24.11 28.57
CA ASP A 265 9.74 -25.43 27.94
C ASP A 265 10.44 -25.42 26.56
N PRO A 266 11.49 -26.24 26.36
CA PRO A 266 12.25 -26.31 25.12
C PRO A 266 11.43 -26.69 23.87
N ASP A 267 10.31 -27.38 24.04
CA ASP A 267 9.47 -27.81 22.92
C ASP A 267 8.28 -26.86 22.66
N SER A 268 8.09 -25.83 23.50
CA SER A 268 6.94 -24.93 23.38
C SER A 268 7.04 -23.92 22.23
N ALA A 269 8.18 -23.86 21.55
CA ALA A 269 8.37 -23.08 20.34
C ALA A 269 9.24 -23.84 19.33
N LEU A 270 8.91 -23.66 18.05
CA LEU A 270 9.62 -24.25 16.92
C LEU A 270 10.09 -23.14 15.99
N ILE A 271 11.30 -23.31 15.47
CA ILE A 271 11.88 -22.41 14.48
C ILE A 271 11.82 -23.08 13.11
N LYS A 272 11.35 -22.33 12.12
CA LYS A 272 11.30 -22.76 10.71
C LYS A 272 12.69 -22.65 10.09
N ASP A 273 13.26 -23.80 9.71
CA ASP A 273 14.42 -23.83 8.80
C ASP A 273 13.89 -23.84 7.36
N SER A 274 13.87 -22.65 6.74
CA SER A 274 13.41 -22.44 5.37
C SER A 274 14.22 -23.24 4.33
N THR A 275 15.50 -23.51 4.60
CA THR A 275 16.38 -24.21 3.64
C THR A 275 16.18 -25.71 3.66
N LYS A 276 16.09 -26.29 4.87
CA LYS A 276 15.90 -27.74 5.03
C LYS A 276 14.44 -28.13 5.07
N LYS A 277 13.52 -27.16 5.04
CA LYS A 277 12.07 -27.34 5.19
C LYS A 277 11.76 -28.21 6.40
N LYS A 278 12.37 -27.90 7.54
CA LYS A 278 12.16 -28.62 8.81
C LYS A 278 11.87 -27.66 9.96
N LEU A 279 11.03 -28.10 10.88
CA LEU A 279 10.79 -27.43 12.15
C LEU A 279 11.84 -27.91 13.16
N VAL A 280 12.52 -26.95 13.79
CA VAL A 280 13.65 -27.20 14.69
C VAL A 280 13.29 -26.64 16.08
N LYS A 281 13.47 -27.44 17.13
CA LYS A 281 13.22 -27.02 18.51
C LYS A 281 14.22 -25.98 19.00
N LEU A 282 13.87 -25.20 20.03
CA LEU A 282 14.73 -24.15 20.58
C LEU A 282 16.18 -24.61 20.88
N PRO A 283 16.44 -25.73 21.58
CA PRO A 283 17.82 -26.13 21.89
C PRO A 283 18.66 -26.46 20.65
N GLU A 284 18.02 -27.08 19.65
CA GLU A 284 18.69 -27.45 18.41
C GLU A 284 18.89 -26.23 17.51
N ALA A 285 17.98 -25.26 17.55
CA ALA A 285 18.11 -24.01 16.84
C ALA A 285 19.31 -23.18 17.32
N PHE A 286 19.51 -23.07 18.64
CA PHE A 286 20.71 -22.43 19.20
C PHE A 286 21.99 -23.17 18.77
N ARG A 287 21.98 -24.51 18.76
CA ARG A 287 23.13 -25.31 18.34
C ARG A 287 23.46 -25.15 16.86
N LYS A 288 22.44 -25.02 16.02
CA LYS A 288 22.56 -24.82 14.57
C LYS A 288 22.81 -23.37 14.15
N GLY A 289 22.78 -22.42 15.10
CA GLY A 289 22.93 -21.00 14.82
C GLY A 289 21.73 -20.39 14.10
N LEU A 290 20.55 -21.01 14.16
CA LEU A 290 19.29 -20.47 13.63
C LEU A 290 18.75 -19.34 14.54
N MET A 291 19.20 -19.28 15.78
CA MET A 291 18.84 -18.25 16.74
C MET A 291 20.09 -17.76 17.48
N ASP A 292 20.20 -16.44 17.63
CA ASP A 292 21.28 -15.79 18.38
C ASP A 292 21.15 -16.08 19.88
N ALA A 293 22.25 -16.49 20.50
CA ALA A 293 22.32 -16.84 21.91
C ALA A 293 22.13 -15.63 22.84
N GLU A 294 22.56 -14.44 22.40
CA GLU A 294 22.59 -13.23 23.22
C GLU A 294 21.31 -12.40 23.08
N LYS A 295 20.91 -12.11 21.84
CA LYS A 295 19.77 -11.22 21.54
C LYS A 295 18.47 -11.96 21.21
N GLY A 296 18.51 -13.28 21.02
CA GLY A 296 17.33 -14.07 20.63
C GLY A 296 16.82 -13.76 19.21
N ASN A 297 17.64 -13.16 18.36
CA ASN A 297 17.29 -12.89 16.97
C ASN A 297 17.25 -14.21 16.17
N VAL A 298 16.28 -14.34 15.27
CA VAL A 298 16.09 -15.53 14.43
C VAL A 298 16.65 -15.28 13.04
N LEU A 299 17.47 -16.21 12.53
CA LEU A 299 18.02 -16.16 11.19
C LEU A 299 17.09 -16.87 10.21
N ASP A 300 16.55 -16.13 9.24
CA ASP A 300 15.93 -16.77 8.09
C ASP A 300 17.03 -17.24 7.14
N CYS A 301 17.16 -18.56 7.00
CA CYS A 301 18.17 -19.16 6.13
C CYS A 301 17.86 -18.98 4.63
N ALA A 302 16.62 -18.63 4.25
CA ALA A 302 16.28 -18.36 2.85
C ALA A 302 16.73 -16.96 2.41
N THR A 303 16.45 -15.93 3.21
CA THR A 303 16.85 -14.54 2.90
C THR A 303 18.21 -14.15 3.48
N SER A 304 18.81 -14.99 4.34
CA SER A 304 20.00 -14.69 5.15
C SER A 304 19.86 -13.42 5.99
N ARG A 305 18.62 -13.03 6.34
CA ARG A 305 18.33 -11.86 7.18
C ARG A 305 18.06 -12.29 8.63
N LEU A 306 18.54 -11.46 9.55
CA LEU A 306 18.28 -11.60 10.98
C LEU A 306 17.02 -10.82 11.33
N TYR A 307 16.04 -11.50 11.92
CA TYR A 307 14.81 -10.93 12.44
C TYR A 307 14.92 -10.80 13.96
N SER A 308 14.44 -9.68 14.52
CA SER A 308 14.23 -9.59 15.96
C SER A 308 13.20 -10.64 16.40
N LEU A 309 13.16 -10.98 17.68
CA LEU A 309 12.19 -11.96 18.18
C LEU A 309 10.74 -11.56 17.85
N SER A 310 10.42 -10.26 17.90
CA SER A 310 9.10 -9.74 17.51
C SER A 310 8.80 -9.93 16.03
N ALA A 311 9.74 -9.52 15.17
CA ALA A 311 9.58 -9.63 13.73
C ALA A 311 9.58 -11.10 13.28
N ALA A 312 10.29 -12.00 13.99
CA ALA A 312 10.29 -13.43 13.73
C ALA A 312 8.95 -14.09 14.09
N ILE A 313 8.29 -13.61 15.15
CA ILE A 313 6.94 -14.05 15.53
C ILE A 313 5.88 -13.53 14.56
N GLU A 314 6.01 -12.29 14.08
CA GLU A 314 5.11 -11.67 13.09
C GLU A 314 5.28 -12.26 11.69
N SER A 315 6.51 -12.48 11.25
CA SER A 315 6.81 -13.14 9.96
C SER A 315 6.59 -14.66 9.99
N GLY A 316 6.18 -15.21 11.14
CA GLY A 316 5.89 -16.63 11.31
C GLY A 316 7.11 -17.55 11.32
N LEU A 317 8.36 -17.04 11.35
CA LEU A 317 9.59 -17.85 11.45
C LEU A 317 9.66 -18.64 12.77
N LEU A 318 9.02 -18.12 13.82
CA LEU A 318 8.83 -18.81 15.10
C LEU A 318 7.35 -19.19 15.26
N THR A 319 7.08 -20.48 15.43
CA THR A 319 5.74 -21.06 15.58
C THR A 319 5.55 -21.56 17.01
N THR A 320 4.41 -21.25 17.59
CA THR A 320 3.98 -21.72 18.92
C THR A 320 2.64 -22.43 18.80
N PRO A 321 2.22 -23.25 19.78
CA PRO A 321 0.94 -23.96 19.73
C PRO A 321 -0.29 -23.05 19.56
N ARG A 322 -0.20 -21.76 19.94
CA ARG A 322 -1.26 -20.77 19.72
C ARG A 322 -1.28 -20.15 18.33
N ARG A 323 -0.16 -20.22 17.61
CA ARG A 323 0.00 -19.71 16.25
C ARG A 323 0.22 -20.90 15.33
N GLY A 324 -0.89 -21.48 14.89
CA GLY A 324 -0.88 -22.60 13.96
C GLY A 324 -0.11 -22.29 12.68
N LEU A 325 0.39 -23.33 12.03
CA LEU A 325 1.01 -23.23 10.73
C LEU A 325 -0.07 -22.99 9.68
N SER A 326 0.26 -22.32 8.58
CA SER A 326 -0.66 -22.36 7.43
C SER A 326 -0.72 -23.79 6.87
N LEU A 327 -1.83 -24.15 6.21
CA LEU A 327 -1.93 -25.47 5.57
C LEU A 327 -0.79 -25.66 4.55
N ILE A 328 -0.43 -24.59 3.83
CA ILE A 328 0.68 -24.59 2.87
C ILE A 328 2.01 -24.89 3.56
N GLU A 329 2.26 -24.28 4.72
CA GLU A 329 3.45 -24.54 5.53
C GLU A 329 3.45 -25.96 6.09
N GLY A 330 2.31 -26.46 6.59
CA GLY A 330 2.18 -27.85 7.05
C GLY A 330 2.54 -28.86 5.94
N LEU A 331 2.14 -28.57 4.70
CA LEU A 331 2.52 -29.35 3.53
C LEU A 331 4.00 -29.17 3.15
N GLN A 332 4.57 -27.97 3.32
CA GLN A 332 5.96 -27.66 2.97
C GLN A 332 6.96 -28.27 3.95
N PHE A 333 6.66 -28.24 5.26
CA PHE A 333 7.50 -28.76 6.34
C PHE A 333 7.32 -30.27 6.56
N GLY A 334 6.57 -30.95 5.69
CA GLY A 334 6.43 -32.41 5.68
C GLY A 334 5.59 -32.96 6.84
N LEU A 335 4.68 -32.17 7.39
CA LEU A 335 3.75 -32.61 8.44
C LEU A 335 2.61 -33.47 7.88
N TYR A 336 2.36 -33.38 6.57
CA TYR A 336 1.35 -34.16 5.88
C TYR A 336 1.94 -35.42 5.25
N ASN A 337 1.30 -36.57 5.50
CA ASN A 337 1.61 -37.82 4.82
C ASN A 337 0.65 -38.06 3.64
N PRO A 338 1.12 -37.99 2.37
CA PRO A 338 0.26 -38.16 1.20
C PRO A 338 -0.37 -39.57 1.06
N THR A 339 0.22 -40.60 1.66
CA THR A 339 -0.37 -41.95 1.59
C THR A 339 -1.61 -42.08 2.48
N THR A 340 -1.55 -41.50 3.68
CA THR A 340 -2.59 -41.67 4.70
C THR A 340 -3.50 -40.46 4.88
N GLY A 341 -3.15 -39.31 4.28
CA GLY A 341 -3.91 -38.06 4.42
C GLY A 341 -3.85 -37.42 5.82
N GLY A 342 -3.00 -37.94 6.71
CA GLY A 342 -2.92 -37.52 8.11
C GLY A 342 -1.81 -36.50 8.36
N PHE A 343 -2.00 -35.66 9.36
CA PHE A 343 -1.04 -34.68 9.85
C PHE A 343 -0.30 -35.22 11.09
N THR A 344 0.99 -34.94 11.17
CA THR A 344 1.81 -35.22 12.35
C THR A 344 2.08 -33.94 13.10
N ASP A 345 1.85 -33.96 14.41
CA ASP A 345 2.12 -32.81 15.26
C ASP A 345 3.63 -32.66 15.53
N PRO A 346 4.26 -31.52 15.16
CA PRO A 346 5.68 -31.27 15.37
C PRO A 346 6.04 -30.85 16.81
N PHE A 347 5.07 -30.49 17.66
CA PHE A 347 5.31 -30.15 19.06
C PHE A 347 5.43 -31.40 19.95
N PHE A 348 5.01 -32.57 19.47
CA PHE A 348 5.15 -33.84 20.19
C PHE A 348 6.35 -34.65 19.68
N SER A 349 7.35 -34.85 20.54
CA SER A 349 8.43 -35.80 20.29
C SER A 349 8.10 -37.18 20.85
N SER A 350 7.28 -37.91 20.11
CA SER A 350 7.19 -39.35 20.28
C SER A 350 8.26 -40.03 19.41
N GLY A 351 8.81 -41.14 19.92
CA GLY A 351 9.66 -42.02 19.14
C GLY A 351 8.98 -42.49 17.85
N VAL A 352 9.77 -43.04 16.93
CA VAL A 352 9.37 -43.40 15.55
C VAL A 352 8.10 -44.26 15.43
N ILE A 353 7.61 -44.86 16.53
CA ILE A 353 6.58 -45.90 16.54
C ILE A 353 5.18 -45.35 16.89
N ASP A 354 5.05 -44.32 17.75
CA ASP A 354 3.75 -43.78 18.23
C ASP A 354 3.58 -42.31 17.84
N ARG A 355 3.70 -41.98 16.55
CA ARG A 355 3.30 -40.65 16.06
C ARG A 355 1.78 -40.60 16.04
N ARG A 356 1.17 -39.89 16.99
CA ARG A 356 -0.26 -39.54 16.94
C ARG A 356 -0.53 -38.83 15.62
N ARG A 357 -1.33 -39.46 14.76
CA ARG A 357 -1.74 -38.91 13.46
C ARG A 357 -3.08 -38.23 13.66
N LEU A 358 -3.16 -36.98 13.23
CA LEU A 358 -4.36 -36.16 13.31
C LEU A 358 -5.01 -36.09 11.94
N ARG A 359 -6.34 -36.09 11.91
CA ARG A 359 -7.11 -35.72 10.70
C ARG A 359 -6.97 -34.21 10.44
N LEU A 360 -7.36 -33.73 9.25
CA LEU A 360 -7.29 -32.29 8.97
C LEU A 360 -8.20 -31.50 9.91
N GLU A 361 -9.40 -32.00 10.19
CA GLU A 361 -10.34 -31.38 11.14
C GLU A 361 -9.76 -31.32 12.56
N GLU A 362 -9.21 -32.43 13.03
CA GLU A 362 -8.53 -32.50 14.33
C GLU A 362 -7.32 -31.56 14.38
N ALA A 363 -6.54 -31.46 13.31
CA ALA A 363 -5.40 -30.53 13.23
C ALA A 363 -5.84 -29.06 13.29
N ILE A 364 -7.01 -28.72 12.74
CA ILE A 364 -7.59 -27.37 12.86
C ILE A 364 -8.11 -27.14 14.28
N GLU A 365 -8.82 -28.12 14.87
CA GLU A 365 -9.35 -28.03 16.24
C GLU A 365 -8.24 -27.91 17.30
N PHE A 366 -7.15 -28.64 17.14
CA PHE A 366 -5.98 -28.54 18.00
C PHE A 366 -5.11 -27.29 17.73
N GLY A 367 -5.49 -26.43 16.76
CA GLY A 367 -4.77 -25.20 16.44
C GLY A 367 -3.43 -25.42 15.73
N LEU A 368 -3.16 -26.63 15.23
CA LEU A 368 -1.93 -26.94 14.49
C LEU A 368 -1.94 -26.27 13.11
N ILE A 369 -3.10 -26.21 12.47
CA ILE A 369 -3.30 -25.57 11.16
C ILE A 369 -4.27 -24.41 11.33
N ASP A 370 -3.85 -23.22 10.93
CA ASP A 370 -4.73 -22.05 10.89
C ASP A 370 -5.52 -22.02 9.56
N PRO A 371 -6.85 -22.21 9.60
CA PRO A 371 -7.67 -22.25 8.40
C PRO A 371 -7.87 -20.87 7.75
N SER A 372 -7.59 -19.77 8.45
CA SER A 372 -7.74 -18.41 7.91
C SER A 372 -6.65 -18.03 6.91
N THR A 373 -5.49 -18.68 7.02
CA THR A 373 -4.29 -18.37 6.23
C THR A 373 -4.32 -18.96 4.82
N THR A 374 -5.24 -19.88 4.56
CA THR A 374 -5.28 -20.67 3.31
C THR A 374 -6.64 -20.60 2.66
N VAL A 375 -6.65 -20.39 1.34
CA VAL A 375 -7.85 -20.44 0.51
C VAL A 375 -7.70 -21.53 -0.55
N VAL A 376 -8.82 -22.14 -0.92
CA VAL A 376 -8.86 -23.26 -1.86
C VAL A 376 -9.60 -22.82 -3.11
N LYS A 377 -8.97 -22.98 -4.27
CA LYS A 377 -9.55 -22.76 -5.59
C LYS A 377 -10.14 -24.07 -6.09
N ASP A 378 -11.43 -24.05 -6.40
CA ASP A 378 -12.10 -25.14 -7.07
C ASP A 378 -11.52 -25.35 -8.47
N ALA A 379 -11.29 -26.61 -8.84
CA ALA A 379 -10.65 -26.95 -10.11
C ALA A 379 -11.51 -26.61 -11.33
N ASP A 380 -12.83 -26.62 -11.15
CA ASP A 380 -13.81 -26.57 -12.26
C ASP A 380 -14.53 -25.22 -12.34
N SER A 381 -15.00 -24.69 -11.20
CA SER A 381 -15.63 -23.37 -11.20
C SER A 381 -14.63 -22.20 -11.15
N GLY A 382 -13.38 -22.47 -10.77
CA GLY A 382 -12.39 -21.41 -10.51
C GLY A 382 -12.76 -20.52 -9.32
N ASN A 383 -13.82 -20.86 -8.57
CA ASN A 383 -14.23 -20.15 -7.38
C ASN A 383 -13.26 -20.46 -6.25
N ILE A 384 -12.88 -19.43 -5.51
CA ILE A 384 -11.93 -19.53 -4.42
C ILE A 384 -12.69 -19.32 -3.12
N SER A 385 -12.67 -20.32 -2.24
CA SER A 385 -13.32 -20.31 -0.93
C SER A 385 -12.29 -20.36 0.21
N SER A 386 -12.69 -19.94 1.41
CA SER A 386 -11.86 -20.13 2.60
C SER A 386 -11.71 -21.62 2.91
N LEU A 387 -10.65 -22.04 3.63
CA LEU A 387 -10.49 -23.45 3.97
C LEU A 387 -11.69 -24.02 4.76
N THR A 388 -12.32 -23.21 5.62
CA THR A 388 -13.53 -23.62 6.36
C THR A 388 -14.73 -23.82 5.45
N ASP A 389 -14.93 -22.95 4.47
CA ASP A 389 -16.04 -23.07 3.50
C ASP A 389 -15.77 -24.18 2.48
N ALA A 390 -14.49 -24.44 2.18
CA ALA A 390 -14.01 -25.54 1.37
C ALA A 390 -14.39 -26.91 1.97
N ILE A 391 -14.31 -27.01 3.31
CA ILE A 391 -14.62 -28.22 4.07
C ILE A 391 -16.14 -28.37 4.29
N SER A 392 -16.79 -27.31 4.77
CA SER A 392 -18.17 -27.40 5.27
C SER A 392 -19.24 -27.22 4.19
N ILE A 393 -19.08 -26.21 3.31
CA ILE A 393 -20.12 -25.79 2.36
C ILE A 393 -19.91 -26.47 1.02
N SER A 394 -18.71 -26.34 0.46
CA SER A 394 -18.41 -26.79 -0.90
C SER A 394 -17.93 -28.24 -0.98
N LYS A 395 -17.55 -28.86 0.16
CA LYS A 395 -17.05 -30.24 0.26
C LYS A 395 -15.92 -30.56 -0.73
N ILE A 396 -15.17 -29.55 -1.14
CA ILE A 396 -14.02 -29.69 -2.05
C ILE A 396 -12.85 -30.32 -1.30
N VAL A 397 -12.72 -30.06 0.00
CA VAL A 397 -11.72 -30.68 0.86
C VAL A 397 -12.40 -31.66 1.80
N ASP A 398 -12.04 -32.94 1.67
CA ASP A 398 -12.41 -33.97 2.62
C ASP A 398 -11.48 -33.87 3.85
N ALA A 399 -12.00 -33.32 4.95
CA ALA A 399 -11.26 -33.13 6.18
C ALA A 399 -11.01 -34.44 6.95
N GLU A 400 -11.81 -35.48 6.71
CA GLU A 400 -11.66 -36.79 7.34
C GLU A 400 -10.57 -37.63 6.66
N ALA A 401 -10.54 -37.59 5.32
CA ALA A 401 -9.53 -38.28 4.51
C ALA A 401 -8.27 -37.43 4.25
N GLY A 402 -8.32 -36.12 4.52
CA GLY A 402 -7.23 -35.17 4.28
C GLY A 402 -6.84 -35.07 2.81
N ARG A 403 -7.83 -35.04 1.92
CA ARG A 403 -7.64 -35.00 0.45
C ARG A 403 -8.61 -34.01 -0.19
N MET A 404 -8.25 -33.51 -1.37
CA MET A 404 -9.11 -32.61 -2.15
C MET A 404 -9.83 -33.40 -3.24
N LEU A 405 -11.11 -33.12 -3.46
CA LEU A 405 -11.94 -33.74 -4.48
C LEU A 405 -12.02 -32.82 -5.69
N GLU A 406 -11.67 -33.34 -6.87
CA GLU A 406 -11.89 -32.64 -8.14
C GLU A 406 -13.35 -32.89 -8.56
N THR A 407 -14.17 -31.84 -8.68
CA THR A 407 -15.62 -31.98 -8.85
C THR A 407 -16.02 -32.52 -10.22
N SER A 408 -15.19 -32.34 -11.25
CA SER A 408 -15.39 -32.87 -12.61
C SER A 408 -15.05 -34.35 -12.77
N THR A 409 -14.01 -34.85 -12.08
CA THR A 409 -13.54 -36.25 -12.26
C THR A 409 -13.94 -37.17 -11.12
N GLY A 410 -14.43 -36.62 -9.99
CA GLY A 410 -14.72 -37.36 -8.76
C GLY A 410 -13.48 -38.01 -8.15
N LYS A 411 -12.27 -37.64 -8.61
CA LYS A 411 -11.01 -38.20 -8.12
C LYS A 411 -10.53 -37.43 -6.91
N SER A 412 -10.12 -38.18 -5.90
CA SER A 412 -9.46 -37.65 -4.71
C SER A 412 -7.97 -37.43 -5.00
N ILE A 413 -7.54 -36.17 -4.90
CA ILE A 413 -6.19 -35.69 -5.12
C ILE A 413 -5.55 -35.38 -3.75
N ASP A 414 -4.29 -35.77 -3.58
CA ASP A 414 -3.52 -35.49 -2.37
C ASP A 414 -3.28 -33.96 -2.24
N LEU A 415 -3.30 -33.43 -1.02
CA LEU A 415 -3.15 -31.98 -0.79
C LEU A 415 -1.81 -31.42 -1.32
N LEU A 416 -0.75 -32.25 -1.37
CA LEU A 416 0.52 -31.87 -2.00
C LEU A 416 0.38 -31.66 -3.51
N LYS A 417 -0.33 -32.56 -4.20
CA LYS A 417 -0.60 -32.43 -5.64
C LYS A 417 -1.55 -31.27 -5.92
N ALA A 418 -2.51 -31.03 -5.02
CA ALA A 418 -3.41 -29.87 -5.11
C ALA A 418 -2.64 -28.54 -5.00
N ARG A 419 -1.67 -28.45 -4.08
CA ARG A 419 -0.75 -27.31 -3.99
C ARG A 419 0.08 -27.15 -5.26
N ASP A 420 0.69 -28.23 -5.74
CA ASP A 420 1.58 -28.16 -6.92
C ASP A 420 0.79 -27.81 -8.22
N LYS A 421 -0.52 -28.13 -8.27
CA LYS A 421 -1.45 -27.68 -9.31
C LYS A 421 -1.99 -26.25 -9.12
N GLY A 422 -1.66 -25.58 -8.02
CA GLY A 422 -2.11 -24.20 -7.74
C GLY A 422 -3.51 -24.08 -7.15
N TYR A 423 -4.12 -25.15 -6.68
CA TYR A 423 -5.47 -25.12 -6.08
C TYR A 423 -5.46 -24.65 -4.61
N ILE A 424 -4.30 -24.66 -3.95
CA ILE A 424 -4.14 -24.17 -2.58
C ILE A 424 -3.31 -22.90 -2.61
N LEU A 425 -3.92 -21.79 -2.21
CA LEU A 425 -3.34 -20.44 -2.30
C LEU A 425 -3.27 -19.80 -0.92
N ALA A 426 -2.29 -18.93 -0.71
CA ALA A 426 -2.18 -18.16 0.53
C ALA A 426 -3.26 -17.07 0.56
N ALA A 427 -3.99 -16.95 1.67
CA ALA A 427 -5.04 -15.95 1.83
C ALA A 427 -4.49 -14.52 1.68
N GLU A 428 -3.29 -14.25 2.19
CA GLU A 428 -2.61 -12.95 2.07
C GLU A 428 -2.31 -12.58 0.61
N ALA A 429 -1.85 -13.55 -0.19
CA ALA A 429 -1.56 -13.34 -1.60
C ALA A 429 -2.83 -13.02 -2.38
N ARG A 430 -3.96 -13.66 -2.03
CA ARG A 430 -5.28 -13.32 -2.57
C ARG A 430 -5.72 -11.93 -2.16
N GLN A 431 -5.69 -11.61 -0.87
CA GLN A 431 -6.18 -10.33 -0.38
C GLN A 431 -5.40 -9.16 -1.00
N ALA A 432 -4.07 -9.26 -1.08
CA ALA A 432 -3.25 -8.25 -1.72
C ALA A 432 -3.56 -8.11 -3.23
N MET A 433 -3.90 -9.20 -3.92
CA MET A 433 -4.27 -9.17 -5.33
C MET A 433 -5.69 -8.63 -5.54
N GLU A 434 -6.61 -8.96 -4.65
CA GLU A 434 -8.00 -8.50 -4.66
C GLU A 434 -8.10 -7.00 -4.35
N GLU A 435 -7.29 -6.48 -3.42
CA GLU A 435 -7.17 -5.05 -3.16
C GLU A 435 -6.62 -4.30 -4.38
N LYS A 436 -5.59 -4.87 -5.04
CA LYS A 436 -5.06 -4.32 -6.30
C LYS A 436 -6.10 -4.36 -7.42
N TYR A 437 -6.87 -5.45 -7.52
CA TYR A 437 -7.97 -5.59 -8.47
C TYR A 437 -9.04 -4.53 -8.20
N LYS A 438 -9.54 -4.42 -6.97
CA LYS A 438 -10.56 -3.42 -6.58
C LYS A 438 -10.10 -2.01 -6.87
N HIS A 439 -8.85 -1.68 -6.55
CA HIS A 439 -8.28 -0.37 -6.87
C HIS A 439 -8.25 -0.12 -8.38
N CYS A 440 -7.78 -1.10 -9.16
CA CYS A 440 -7.72 -0.98 -10.61
C CYS A 440 -9.13 -0.85 -11.21
N ASP A 441 -10.07 -1.68 -10.80
CA ASP A 441 -11.46 -1.66 -11.27
C ASP A 441 -12.15 -0.33 -10.91
N ASP A 442 -11.98 0.17 -9.69
CA ASP A 442 -12.50 1.49 -9.29
C ASP A 442 -11.91 2.62 -10.15
N THR A 443 -10.59 2.60 -10.39
CA THR A 443 -9.96 3.61 -11.26
C THR A 443 -10.46 3.49 -12.69
N LEU A 444 -10.65 2.27 -13.17
CA LEU A 444 -11.10 1.99 -14.52
C LEU A 444 -12.56 2.42 -14.73
N LEU A 445 -13.44 2.16 -13.76
CA LEU A 445 -14.82 2.62 -13.77
C LEU A 445 -14.90 4.16 -13.78
N LYS A 446 -14.09 4.84 -12.96
CA LYS A 446 -14.01 6.31 -12.96
C LYS A 446 -13.53 6.87 -14.31
N LEU A 447 -12.53 6.23 -14.93
CA LEU A 447 -12.06 6.62 -16.26
C LEU A 447 -13.10 6.33 -17.35
N LEU A 448 -13.88 5.25 -17.23
CA LEU A 448 -14.99 4.95 -18.11
C LEU A 448 -16.17 5.93 -17.97
N THR A 449 -16.45 6.45 -16.77
CA THR A 449 -17.46 7.51 -16.60
C THR A 449 -16.97 8.83 -17.15
N TRP A 450 -15.71 9.20 -16.88
CA TRP A 450 -15.11 10.42 -17.42
C TRP A 450 -15.07 10.41 -18.95
N ILE A 451 -14.68 9.28 -19.57
CA ILE A 451 -14.64 9.23 -21.03
C ILE A 451 -16.02 9.34 -21.66
N ARG A 452 -17.07 8.83 -21.00
CA ARG A 452 -18.45 9.02 -21.44
C ARG A 452 -18.87 10.49 -21.35
N GLU A 453 -18.48 11.20 -20.30
CA GLU A 453 -18.73 12.65 -20.18
C GLU A 453 -17.99 13.44 -21.28
N VAL A 454 -16.76 13.07 -21.59
CA VAL A 454 -15.99 13.69 -22.68
C VAL A 454 -16.63 13.38 -24.03
N GLU A 455 -17.02 12.12 -24.27
CA GLU A 455 -17.74 11.70 -25.47
C GLU A 455 -19.08 12.45 -25.62
N ASP A 456 -19.81 12.70 -24.54
CA ASP A 456 -21.06 13.48 -24.56
C ASP A 456 -20.80 14.98 -24.83
N LYS A 457 -19.77 15.57 -24.22
CA LYS A 457 -19.34 16.95 -24.53
C LYS A 457 -18.92 17.11 -25.98
N LEU A 458 -18.24 16.11 -26.55
CA LEU A 458 -17.87 16.04 -27.97
C LEU A 458 -19.10 15.88 -28.87
N ALA A 459 -20.07 15.08 -28.45
CA ALA A 459 -21.28 14.84 -29.21
C ALA A 459 -22.16 16.10 -29.25
N ASN A 460 -22.28 16.81 -28.12
CA ASN A 460 -23.11 18.00 -27.97
C ASN A 460 -22.46 19.30 -28.48
N GLN A 461 -21.39 19.19 -29.29
CA GLN A 461 -20.89 20.36 -30.00
C GLN A 461 -21.91 20.84 -31.05
N ASP A 462 -22.08 22.15 -31.14
CA ASP A 462 -23.01 22.79 -32.07
C ASP A 462 -22.42 22.88 -33.49
N VAL A 463 -23.28 23.28 -34.42
CA VAL A 463 -22.90 23.66 -35.80
C VAL A 463 -21.85 24.78 -35.75
N VAL A 464 -20.97 24.80 -36.75
CA VAL A 464 -20.03 25.91 -36.95
C VAL A 464 -20.81 27.22 -37.00
N GLN A 465 -20.53 28.11 -36.04
CA GLN A 465 -21.16 29.43 -36.03
C GLN A 465 -20.50 30.34 -37.07
N GLU A 466 -21.30 31.16 -37.74
CA GLU A 466 -20.85 32.09 -38.78
C GLU A 466 -20.40 33.46 -38.21
N ASP A 467 -19.88 33.46 -36.98
CA ASP A 467 -19.28 34.60 -36.29
C ASP A 467 -17.85 34.26 -35.85
N ALA A 468 -16.91 35.20 -36.03
CA ALA A 468 -15.51 35.04 -35.65
C ALA A 468 -15.32 34.81 -34.15
N ASP A 469 -16.14 35.44 -33.30
CA ASP A 469 -15.98 35.35 -31.85
C ASP A 469 -16.59 34.06 -31.30
N GLU A 470 -17.74 33.64 -31.84
CA GLU A 470 -18.36 32.35 -31.49
C GLU A 470 -17.52 31.16 -31.98
N LEU A 471 -16.96 31.24 -33.19
CA LEU A 471 -16.08 30.21 -33.72
C LEU A 471 -14.78 30.09 -32.92
N ARG A 472 -14.22 31.22 -32.46
CA ARG A 472 -13.08 31.20 -31.52
C ARG A 472 -13.47 30.59 -30.18
N ASN A 473 -14.66 30.86 -29.67
CA ASN A 473 -15.16 30.24 -28.44
C ASN A 473 -15.31 28.72 -28.61
N GLN A 474 -15.87 28.24 -29.72
CA GLN A 474 -15.94 26.81 -30.06
C GLN A 474 -14.55 26.16 -30.19
N ILE A 475 -13.57 26.86 -30.78
CA ILE A 475 -12.19 26.37 -30.83
C ILE A 475 -11.59 26.27 -29.41
N ASN A 476 -11.88 27.23 -28.54
CA ASN A 476 -11.37 27.24 -27.17
C ASN A 476 -12.01 26.13 -26.32
N THR A 477 -13.31 25.86 -26.46
CA THR A 477 -13.96 24.72 -25.79
C THR A 477 -13.38 23.39 -26.27
N MET A 478 -13.16 23.24 -27.58
CA MET A 478 -12.52 22.05 -28.13
C MET A 478 -11.07 21.88 -27.71
N LYS A 479 -10.32 22.98 -27.55
CA LYS A 479 -8.96 22.95 -26.95
C LYS A 479 -8.99 22.51 -25.50
N GLN A 480 -9.95 22.98 -24.70
CA GLN A 480 -10.12 22.54 -23.32
C GLN A 480 -10.41 21.03 -23.23
N VAL A 481 -11.25 20.50 -24.12
CA VAL A 481 -11.52 19.05 -24.20
C VAL A 481 -10.24 18.29 -24.57
N LYS A 482 -9.45 18.81 -25.52
CA LYS A 482 -8.16 18.22 -25.88
C LYS A 482 -7.17 18.21 -24.71
N ASP A 483 -7.02 19.33 -24.02
CA ASP A 483 -6.12 19.44 -22.87
C ASP A 483 -6.54 18.49 -21.74
N ASP A 484 -7.85 18.31 -21.52
CA ASP A 484 -8.38 17.33 -20.56
C ASP A 484 -8.03 15.89 -20.97
N LEU A 485 -8.21 15.53 -22.24
CA LEU A 485 -7.85 14.21 -22.77
C LEU A 485 -6.33 13.95 -22.70
N ASP A 486 -5.51 14.96 -22.97
CA ASP A 486 -4.04 14.87 -22.88
C ASP A 486 -3.58 14.70 -21.42
N SER A 487 -4.22 15.38 -20.47
CA SER A 487 -3.93 15.25 -19.04
C SER A 487 -4.24 13.84 -18.50
N HIS A 488 -5.29 13.20 -19.03
CA HIS A 488 -5.70 11.85 -18.67
C HIS A 488 -4.97 10.74 -19.45
N SER A 489 -4.11 11.09 -20.41
CA SER A 489 -3.29 10.13 -21.18
C SER A 489 -2.44 9.21 -20.30
N ARG A 490 -1.73 9.80 -19.31
CA ARG A 490 -0.88 9.03 -18.37
C ARG A 490 -1.71 8.14 -17.44
N PRO A 491 -2.77 8.63 -16.76
CA PRO A 491 -3.68 7.78 -15.98
C PRO A 491 -4.25 6.60 -16.77
N VAL A 492 -4.72 6.84 -18.01
CA VAL A 492 -5.28 5.77 -18.85
C VAL A 492 -4.20 4.73 -19.19
N ALA A 493 -3.00 5.16 -19.58
CA ALA A 493 -1.88 4.24 -19.85
C ALA A 493 -1.51 3.41 -18.61
N SER A 494 -1.37 4.07 -17.46
CA SER A 494 -1.08 3.40 -16.18
C SER A 494 -2.18 2.41 -15.78
N CYS A 495 -3.45 2.77 -15.95
CA CYS A 495 -4.57 1.88 -15.67
C CYS A 495 -4.55 0.66 -16.60
N LEU A 496 -4.30 0.85 -17.90
CA LEU A 496 -4.17 -0.25 -18.86
C LEU A 496 -2.99 -1.17 -18.55
N ASP A 497 -1.86 -0.62 -18.09
CA ASP A 497 -0.70 -1.41 -17.67
C ASP A 497 -0.99 -2.19 -16.38
N GLN A 498 -1.69 -1.59 -15.41
CA GLN A 498 -2.17 -2.28 -14.23
C GLN A 498 -3.14 -3.41 -14.59
N VAL A 499 -4.09 -3.18 -15.51
CA VAL A 499 -4.99 -4.23 -16.03
C VAL A 499 -4.18 -5.37 -16.65
N ARG A 500 -3.19 -5.07 -17.50
CA ARG A 500 -2.32 -6.10 -18.10
C ARG A 500 -1.55 -6.87 -17.05
N GLN A 501 -1.00 -6.19 -16.05
CA GLN A 501 -0.27 -6.83 -14.96
C GLN A 501 -1.19 -7.73 -14.13
N ILE A 502 -2.38 -7.25 -13.79
CA ILE A 502 -3.39 -8.00 -13.04
C ILE A 502 -3.90 -9.20 -13.85
N VAL A 503 -4.08 -9.07 -15.16
CA VAL A 503 -4.46 -10.21 -16.02
C VAL A 503 -3.33 -11.24 -16.10
N ALA A 504 -2.08 -10.80 -16.18
CA ALA A 504 -0.92 -11.69 -16.23
C ALA A 504 -0.64 -12.40 -14.89
N SER A 505 -0.79 -11.70 -13.75
CA SER A 505 -0.53 -12.24 -12.41
C SER A 505 -1.76 -12.84 -11.74
N GLY A 506 -2.96 -12.50 -12.21
CA GLY A 506 -4.24 -12.84 -11.59
C GLY A 506 -4.84 -14.16 -12.07
N GLY A 507 -4.32 -14.78 -13.13
CA GLY A 507 -4.80 -16.09 -13.60
C GLY A 507 -4.75 -17.18 -12.52
N ASP A 508 -3.79 -17.09 -11.59
CA ASP A 508 -3.62 -18.04 -10.50
C ASP A 508 -4.47 -17.68 -9.26
N VAL A 509 -4.82 -16.41 -9.06
CA VAL A 509 -5.28 -15.87 -7.76
C VAL A 509 -6.69 -15.24 -7.81
N LEU A 510 -7.17 -14.84 -8.99
CA LEU A 510 -8.50 -14.26 -9.22
C LEU A 510 -9.40 -15.24 -9.97
N SER A 511 -10.71 -14.99 -9.94
CA SER A 511 -11.67 -15.78 -10.73
C SER A 511 -11.50 -15.49 -12.22
N SER A 512 -11.76 -16.51 -13.05
CA SER A 512 -11.70 -16.36 -14.52
C SER A 512 -12.68 -15.30 -15.04
N ASP A 513 -13.79 -15.05 -14.34
CA ASP A 513 -14.79 -14.06 -14.75
C ASP A 513 -14.36 -12.62 -14.43
N GLU A 514 -13.72 -12.40 -13.27
CA GLU A 514 -13.16 -11.11 -12.85
C GLU A 514 -12.05 -10.64 -13.80
N VAL A 515 -11.18 -11.55 -14.24
CA VAL A 515 -10.12 -11.24 -15.21
C VAL A 515 -10.72 -10.90 -16.59
N SER A 516 -11.75 -11.63 -17.02
CA SER A 516 -12.44 -11.41 -18.30
C SER A 516 -13.16 -10.06 -18.35
N THR A 517 -13.87 -9.70 -17.28
CA THR A 517 -14.58 -8.41 -17.19
C THR A 517 -13.60 -7.24 -17.17
N LEU A 518 -12.50 -7.33 -16.40
CA LEU A 518 -11.46 -6.32 -16.37
C LEU A 518 -10.77 -6.15 -17.73
N GLU A 519 -10.46 -7.25 -18.42
CA GLU A 519 -9.85 -7.21 -19.76
C GLU A 519 -10.81 -6.60 -20.80
N LYS A 520 -12.12 -6.90 -20.70
CA LYS A 520 -13.16 -6.31 -21.56
C LYS A 520 -13.29 -4.81 -21.31
N ASN A 521 -13.36 -4.40 -20.05
CA ASN A 521 -13.51 -3.00 -19.68
C ASN A 521 -12.25 -2.19 -20.02
N GLY A 522 -11.05 -2.76 -19.82
CA GLY A 522 -9.77 -2.16 -20.23
C GLY A 522 -9.66 -2.00 -21.74
N ARG A 523 -10.07 -3.01 -22.53
CA ARG A 523 -10.16 -2.88 -24.00
C ARG A 523 -11.15 -1.80 -24.42
N SER A 524 -12.32 -1.73 -23.77
CA SER A 524 -13.32 -0.70 -24.06
C SER A 524 -12.77 0.69 -23.77
N LEU A 525 -12.12 0.91 -22.62
CA LEU A 525 -11.51 2.18 -22.25
C LEU A 525 -10.46 2.61 -23.27
N LYS A 526 -9.55 1.70 -23.66
CA LYS A 526 -8.53 1.97 -24.67
C LYS A 526 -9.14 2.41 -26.00
N THR A 527 -10.12 1.65 -26.49
CA THR A 527 -10.73 1.90 -27.80
C THR A 527 -11.54 3.19 -27.80
N SER A 528 -12.26 3.49 -26.72
CA SER A 528 -12.96 4.77 -26.56
C SER A 528 -11.99 5.94 -26.45
N TYR A 529 -10.87 5.81 -25.72
CA TYR A 529 -9.88 6.88 -25.56
C TYR A 529 -9.19 7.24 -26.87
N GLU A 530 -8.70 6.23 -27.59
CA GLU A 530 -8.08 6.44 -28.90
C GLU A 530 -9.08 7.07 -29.90
N ARG A 531 -10.35 6.66 -29.84
CA ARG A 531 -11.41 7.24 -30.67
C ARG A 531 -11.71 8.70 -30.29
N ALA A 532 -11.88 9.01 -29.01
CA ALA A 532 -12.14 10.38 -28.54
C ALA A 532 -10.98 11.32 -28.88
N MET A 533 -9.73 10.87 -28.73
CA MET A 533 -8.53 11.62 -29.09
C MET A 533 -8.46 11.94 -30.59
N ASP A 534 -8.54 10.93 -31.46
CA ASP A 534 -8.49 11.12 -32.92
C ASP A 534 -9.63 12.03 -33.40
N ARG A 535 -10.82 11.90 -32.83
CA ARG A 535 -11.97 12.74 -33.19
C ARG A 535 -11.81 14.18 -32.72
N THR A 536 -11.35 14.40 -31.49
CA THR A 536 -11.05 15.75 -30.98
C THR A 536 -10.02 16.45 -31.87
N ASP A 537 -8.96 15.74 -32.27
CA ASP A 537 -7.94 16.29 -33.16
C ASP A 537 -8.46 16.62 -34.56
N ARG A 538 -9.30 15.75 -35.15
CA ARG A 538 -9.92 16.01 -36.45
C ARG A 538 -10.86 17.21 -36.38
N LEU A 539 -11.76 17.26 -35.40
CA LEU A 539 -12.70 18.38 -35.22
C LEU A 539 -11.97 19.70 -35.00
N LEU A 540 -10.93 19.71 -34.15
CA LEU A 540 -10.13 20.90 -33.86
C LEU A 540 -9.37 21.40 -35.09
N LYS A 541 -8.78 20.49 -35.89
CA LYS A 541 -8.14 20.86 -37.17
C LYS A 541 -9.14 21.48 -38.14
N ARG A 542 -10.34 20.90 -38.27
CA ARG A 542 -11.40 21.42 -39.16
C ARG A 542 -11.95 22.76 -38.70
N LEU A 543 -12.22 22.95 -37.41
CA LEU A 543 -12.64 24.24 -36.86
C LEU A 543 -11.57 25.31 -37.04
N THR A 544 -10.31 24.97 -36.83
CA THR A 544 -9.19 25.92 -37.03
C THR A 544 -9.09 26.32 -38.50
N ALA A 545 -9.16 25.36 -39.43
CA ALA A 545 -9.16 25.64 -40.87
C ALA A 545 -10.36 26.51 -41.29
N ALA A 546 -11.56 26.23 -40.77
CA ALA A 546 -12.74 27.05 -41.00
C ALA A 546 -12.55 28.48 -40.48
N CYS A 547 -11.97 28.65 -39.29
CA CYS A 547 -11.69 29.98 -38.72
C CYS A 547 -10.66 30.76 -39.54
N ASP A 548 -9.63 30.10 -40.06
CA ASP A 548 -8.63 30.73 -40.92
C ASP A 548 -9.24 31.19 -42.25
N GLU A 549 -10.04 30.34 -42.90
CA GLU A 549 -10.73 30.71 -44.15
C GLU A 549 -11.80 31.79 -43.91
N PHE A 550 -12.53 31.77 -42.80
CA PHE A 550 -13.46 32.83 -42.42
C PHE A 550 -12.75 34.17 -42.19
N SER A 551 -11.60 34.14 -41.53
CA SER A 551 -10.78 35.34 -41.30
C SER A 551 -10.26 35.93 -42.61
N LYS A 552 -9.82 35.07 -43.55
CA LYS A 552 -9.44 35.51 -44.91
C LYS A 552 -10.62 36.14 -45.64
N PHE A 553 -11.78 35.47 -45.62
CA PHE A 553 -13.02 35.98 -46.20
C PHE A 553 -13.38 37.36 -45.65
N ARG A 554 -13.41 37.55 -44.31
CA ARG A 554 -13.74 38.85 -43.69
C ARG A 554 -12.74 39.94 -44.07
N ASN A 555 -11.44 39.62 -44.12
CA ASN A 555 -10.41 40.59 -44.50
C ASN A 555 -10.55 41.02 -45.96
N GLU A 556 -10.68 40.07 -46.88
CA GLU A 556 -10.89 40.34 -48.30
C GLU A 556 -12.18 41.14 -48.52
N LEU A 557 -13.28 40.72 -47.88
CA LEU A 557 -14.57 41.42 -47.94
C LEU A 557 -14.47 42.86 -47.43
N ALA A 558 -13.79 43.10 -46.30
CA ALA A 558 -13.63 44.44 -45.74
C ALA A 558 -12.82 45.37 -46.66
N THR A 559 -11.72 44.86 -47.24
CA THR A 559 -10.91 45.62 -48.20
C THR A 559 -11.71 45.94 -49.47
N PHE A 560 -12.47 44.98 -49.99
CA PHE A 560 -13.30 45.15 -51.17
C PHE A 560 -14.48 46.08 -50.93
N CYS A 561 -15.18 45.99 -49.80
CA CYS A 561 -16.26 46.93 -49.45
C CYS A 561 -15.74 48.36 -49.32
N THR A 562 -14.54 48.55 -48.75
CA THR A 562 -13.91 49.88 -48.67
C THR A 562 -13.59 50.43 -50.05
N TRP A 563 -13.07 49.59 -50.95
CA TRP A 563 -12.85 49.96 -52.35
C TRP A 563 -14.17 50.26 -53.06
N LEU A 564 -15.18 49.39 -52.92
CA LEU A 564 -16.47 49.51 -53.58
C LEU A 564 -17.19 50.81 -53.19
N GLY A 565 -17.15 51.20 -51.91
CA GLY A 565 -17.66 52.49 -51.46
C GLY A 565 -16.91 53.69 -52.07
N LYS A 566 -15.57 53.59 -52.20
CA LYS A 566 -14.77 54.63 -52.89
C LYS A 566 -15.07 54.69 -54.39
N ALA A 567 -15.23 53.54 -55.04
CA ALA A 567 -15.53 53.43 -56.45
C ALA A 567 -16.94 53.95 -56.76
N GLN A 568 -17.94 53.64 -55.93
CA GLN A 568 -19.29 54.21 -56.03
C GLN A 568 -19.28 55.74 -55.91
N LYS A 569 -18.56 56.29 -54.92
CA LYS A 569 -18.43 57.75 -54.78
C LYS A 569 -17.73 58.39 -55.98
N THR A 570 -16.67 57.76 -56.49
CA THR A 570 -15.96 58.22 -57.69
C THR A 570 -16.88 58.20 -58.91
N LEU A 571 -17.68 57.14 -59.07
CA LEU A 571 -18.67 57.04 -60.14
C LEU A 571 -19.70 58.17 -60.04
N GLU A 572 -20.25 58.44 -58.85
CA GLU A 572 -21.21 59.53 -58.64
C GLU A 572 -20.60 60.91 -58.97
N ASP A 573 -19.36 61.16 -58.58
CA ASP A 573 -18.66 62.41 -58.90
C ASP A 573 -18.41 62.55 -60.41
N LYS A 574 -18.11 61.44 -61.10
CA LYS A 574 -17.98 61.41 -62.57
C LYS A 574 -19.32 61.60 -63.27
N GLU A 575 -20.39 60.98 -62.79
CA GLU A 575 -21.77 61.18 -63.26
C GLU A 575 -22.20 62.64 -63.09
N ARG A 576 -21.83 63.31 -62.00
CA ARG A 576 -22.08 64.75 -61.81
C ARG A 576 -21.25 65.60 -62.78
N SER A 577 -19.99 65.22 -63.03
CA SER A 577 -19.08 65.96 -63.91
C SER A 577 -19.49 65.98 -65.38
N LEU A 578 -20.36 65.05 -65.83
CA LEU A 578 -20.97 65.05 -67.16
C LEU A 578 -21.67 66.36 -67.52
N SER A 579 -22.14 67.11 -66.52
CA SER A 579 -22.79 68.42 -66.73
C SER A 579 -21.84 69.48 -67.33
N ASN A 580 -20.52 69.30 -67.21
CA ASN A 580 -19.51 70.26 -67.66
C ASN A 580 -18.96 69.90 -69.05
N LEU A 581 -19.61 70.40 -70.11
CA LEU A 581 -19.25 70.16 -71.51
C LEU A 581 -17.80 70.55 -71.89
N ASN A 582 -17.17 71.49 -71.17
CA ASN A 582 -15.85 72.01 -71.55
C ASN A 582 -14.68 71.06 -71.22
N LYS A 583 -14.90 69.97 -70.45
CA LYS A 583 -13.84 69.01 -70.05
C LYS A 583 -14.14 67.55 -70.44
N LEU A 584 -15.00 67.34 -71.44
CA LEU A 584 -15.50 66.01 -71.83
C LEU A 584 -14.40 65.03 -72.29
N SER A 585 -13.39 65.46 -73.05
CA SER A 585 -12.33 64.56 -73.53
C SER A 585 -11.48 63.99 -72.39
N SER A 586 -10.99 64.85 -71.49
CA SER A 586 -10.25 64.41 -70.29
C SER A 586 -11.12 63.57 -69.34
N SER A 587 -12.43 63.84 -69.29
CA SER A 587 -13.36 63.06 -68.48
C SER A 587 -13.62 61.67 -69.07
N ALA A 588 -13.66 61.56 -70.40
CA ALA A 588 -13.82 60.29 -71.10
C ALA A 588 -12.61 59.35 -70.88
N ASP A 589 -11.38 59.86 -71.03
CA ASP A 589 -10.17 59.06 -70.80
C ASP A 589 -10.09 58.58 -69.35
N SER A 590 -10.35 59.49 -68.39
CA SER A 590 -10.37 59.15 -66.96
C SER A 590 -11.51 58.19 -66.59
N THR A 591 -12.64 58.22 -67.29
CA THR A 591 -13.74 57.25 -67.07
C THR A 591 -13.40 55.89 -67.66
N ARG A 592 -12.68 55.84 -68.79
CA ARG A 592 -12.18 54.59 -69.37
C ARG A 592 -11.15 53.92 -68.47
N GLU A 593 -10.23 54.70 -67.88
CA GLU A 593 -9.30 54.22 -66.85
C GLU A 593 -10.05 53.68 -65.63
N PHE A 594 -11.06 54.40 -65.15
CA PHE A 594 -11.91 53.95 -64.04
C PHE A 594 -12.65 52.64 -64.36
N VAL A 595 -13.25 52.49 -65.54
CA VAL A 595 -13.89 51.23 -65.96
C VAL A 595 -12.88 50.09 -66.01
N SER A 596 -11.65 50.35 -66.49
CA SER A 596 -10.58 49.36 -66.47
C SER A 596 -10.19 48.94 -65.05
N ASP A 597 -10.14 49.89 -64.11
CA ASP A 597 -9.89 49.61 -62.69
C ASP A 597 -11.01 48.77 -62.07
N VAL A 598 -12.28 49.10 -62.35
CA VAL A 598 -13.44 48.32 -61.89
C VAL A 598 -13.39 46.89 -62.43
N ILE A 599 -13.01 46.69 -63.70
CA ILE A 599 -12.85 45.35 -64.29
C ILE A 599 -11.71 44.57 -63.62
N ALA A 600 -10.60 45.22 -63.25
CA ALA A 600 -9.49 44.55 -62.57
C ALA A 600 -9.92 43.91 -61.24
N HIS A 601 -10.76 44.62 -60.46
CA HIS A 601 -11.31 44.14 -59.19
C HIS A 601 -12.35 43.01 -59.35
N GLN A 602 -12.67 42.59 -60.58
CA GLN A 602 -13.41 41.35 -60.82
C GLN A 602 -12.69 40.12 -60.25
N ALA A 603 -11.35 40.15 -60.25
CA ALA A 603 -10.54 39.09 -59.65
C ALA A 603 -10.77 39.00 -58.13
N ASP A 604 -10.81 40.14 -57.43
CA ASP A 604 -11.04 40.21 -55.98
C ASP A 604 -12.39 39.63 -55.60
N LEU A 605 -13.43 39.91 -56.39
CA LEU A 605 -14.75 39.31 -56.18
C LEU A 605 -14.73 37.78 -56.31
N ARG A 606 -13.94 37.23 -57.25
CA ARG A 606 -13.76 35.77 -57.38
C ARG A 606 -13.01 35.19 -56.20
N PHE A 607 -11.99 35.89 -55.68
CA PHE A 607 -11.27 35.48 -54.46
C PHE A 607 -12.21 35.43 -53.25
N ILE A 608 -13.00 36.48 -53.02
CA ILE A 608 -14.01 36.52 -51.94
C ILE A 608 -15.02 35.38 -52.08
N THR A 609 -15.52 35.14 -53.30
CA THR A 609 -16.47 34.04 -53.56
C THR A 609 -15.83 32.67 -53.30
N MET A 610 -14.56 32.48 -53.69
CA MET A 610 -13.82 31.25 -53.41
C MET A 610 -13.56 31.05 -51.91
N ALA A 611 -13.16 32.10 -51.18
CA ALA A 611 -12.91 32.04 -49.75
C ALA A 611 -14.20 31.68 -48.96
N ALA A 612 -15.32 32.30 -49.32
CA ALA A 612 -16.62 31.96 -48.76
C ALA A 612 -17.03 30.51 -49.05
N GLN A 613 -16.80 30.02 -50.28
CA GLN A 613 -17.11 28.65 -50.66
C GLN A 613 -16.24 27.64 -49.88
N LYS A 614 -14.94 27.91 -49.74
CA LYS A 614 -14.03 27.09 -48.92
C LYS A 614 -14.47 27.01 -47.46
N PHE A 615 -14.88 28.14 -46.87
CA PHE A 615 -15.41 28.16 -45.51
C PHE A 615 -16.65 27.27 -45.38
N VAL A 616 -17.59 27.36 -46.32
CA VAL A 616 -18.80 26.52 -46.34
C VAL A 616 -18.45 25.03 -46.49
N ASP A 617 -17.46 24.70 -47.32
CA ASP A 617 -17.04 23.31 -47.53
C ASP A 617 -16.33 22.74 -46.29
N GLU A 618 -15.45 23.49 -45.63
CA GLU A 618 -14.86 23.09 -44.35
C GLU A 618 -15.91 22.96 -43.23
N SER A 619 -16.93 23.83 -43.21
CA SER A 619 -18.06 23.74 -42.28
C SER A 619 -18.88 22.45 -42.49
N LYS A 620 -19.12 22.06 -43.76
CA LYS A 620 -19.77 20.77 -44.08
C LYS A 620 -18.90 19.57 -43.69
N GLU A 621 -17.60 19.64 -43.92
CA GLU A 621 -16.67 18.57 -43.53
C GLU A 621 -16.58 18.41 -42.00
N TYR A 622 -16.63 19.52 -41.26
CA TYR A 622 -16.78 19.51 -39.80
C TYR A 622 -18.09 18.84 -39.38
N LEU A 623 -19.23 19.23 -39.97
CA LEU A 623 -20.53 18.62 -39.68
C LEU A 623 -20.57 17.13 -40.02
N THR A 624 -19.95 16.73 -41.12
CA THR A 624 -19.84 15.31 -41.50
C THR A 624 -19.02 14.56 -40.46
N SER A 625 -17.89 15.12 -40.02
CA SER A 625 -17.04 14.53 -38.98
C SER A 625 -17.76 14.42 -37.63
N LEU A 626 -18.59 15.41 -37.29
CA LEU A 626 -19.42 15.43 -36.08
C LEU A 626 -20.57 14.43 -36.15
N ASN A 627 -21.26 14.34 -37.29
CA ASN A 627 -22.37 13.40 -37.51
C ASN A 627 -21.88 11.94 -37.59
N GLU A 628 -20.71 11.69 -38.18
CA GLU A 628 -20.03 10.39 -38.08
C GLU A 628 -19.77 10.00 -36.62
N PHE A 629 -19.33 10.95 -35.79
CA PHE A 629 -19.10 10.71 -34.38
C PHE A 629 -20.40 10.39 -33.63
N ARG A 630 -21.45 11.22 -33.82
CA ARG A 630 -22.80 11.05 -33.25
C ARG A 630 -23.44 9.70 -33.62
N THR A 631 -23.15 9.19 -34.82
CA THR A 631 -23.64 7.87 -35.28
C THR A 631 -22.76 6.71 -34.86
N SER A 632 -21.48 6.95 -34.54
CA SER A 632 -20.54 5.95 -34.01
C SER A 632 -20.68 5.69 -32.51
N LEU A 633 -21.37 6.58 -31.79
CA LEU A 633 -21.68 6.42 -30.37
C LEU A 633 -22.65 5.24 -30.14
N PRO A 634 -22.51 4.50 -29.02
CA PRO A 634 -23.42 3.40 -28.68
C PRO A 634 -24.89 3.85 -28.60
N GLN A 635 -25.11 5.10 -28.20
CA GLN A 635 -26.39 5.78 -28.23
C GLN A 635 -26.40 6.71 -29.46
N ARG A 636 -26.94 6.22 -30.58
CA ARG A 636 -26.99 6.96 -31.84
C ARG A 636 -27.79 8.26 -31.64
N LEU A 637 -27.08 9.38 -31.63
CA LEU A 637 -27.70 10.69 -31.53
C LEU A 637 -28.20 11.16 -32.91
N PRO A 638 -29.30 11.93 -32.97
CA PRO A 638 -29.87 12.39 -34.23
C PRO A 638 -28.90 13.30 -34.98
N HIS A 639 -28.98 13.22 -36.32
CA HIS A 639 -28.17 13.98 -37.28
C HIS A 639 -28.44 15.47 -37.15
N ILE A 640 -27.38 16.27 -37.09
CA ILE A 640 -27.49 17.74 -37.07
C ILE A 640 -27.51 18.21 -38.53
N GLU A 641 -28.59 18.87 -38.93
CA GLU A 641 -28.74 19.41 -40.29
C GLU A 641 -27.87 20.66 -40.47
N PRO A 642 -27.30 20.87 -41.68
CA PRO A 642 -26.58 22.09 -41.99
C PRO A 642 -27.52 23.30 -41.95
N SER A 643 -27.04 24.43 -41.44
CA SER A 643 -27.80 25.67 -41.43
C SER A 643 -28.19 26.05 -42.86
N GLN A 644 -29.50 26.10 -43.16
CA GLN A 644 -29.99 26.36 -44.51
C GLN A 644 -29.76 27.81 -44.95
N ASP A 645 -29.72 28.74 -43.99
CA ASP A 645 -29.66 30.18 -44.22
C ASP A 645 -28.30 30.76 -43.78
N SER A 646 -27.30 30.66 -44.67
CA SER A 646 -25.93 31.10 -44.40
C SER A 646 -25.79 32.61 -44.61
N VAL A 647 -25.45 33.32 -43.54
CA VAL A 647 -25.12 34.75 -43.52
C VAL A 647 -23.95 35.03 -44.46
N VAL A 648 -22.94 34.16 -44.50
CA VAL A 648 -21.78 34.31 -45.40
C VAL A 648 -22.20 34.28 -46.87
N ARG A 649 -23.11 33.37 -47.26
CA ARG A 649 -23.65 33.35 -48.63
C ARG A 649 -24.44 34.62 -48.95
N ASN A 650 -25.23 35.11 -48.00
CA ASN A 650 -26.02 36.33 -48.17
C ASN A 650 -25.12 37.58 -48.32
N GLU A 651 -24.03 37.69 -47.55
CA GLU A 651 -23.04 38.78 -47.70
C GLU A 651 -22.37 38.76 -49.09
N VAL A 652 -21.93 37.58 -49.57
CA VAL A 652 -21.32 37.43 -50.90
C VAL A 652 -22.29 37.82 -52.01
N LEU A 653 -23.56 37.40 -51.91
CA LEU A 653 -24.60 37.74 -52.88
C LEU A 653 -24.86 39.24 -52.92
N ALA A 654 -24.92 39.90 -51.76
CA ALA A 654 -25.12 41.34 -51.66
C ALA A 654 -23.95 42.12 -52.30
N VAL A 655 -22.71 41.76 -51.97
CA VAL A 655 -21.51 42.40 -52.54
C VAL A 655 -21.38 42.16 -54.04
N THR A 656 -21.69 40.94 -54.50
CA THR A 656 -21.73 40.60 -55.93
C THR A 656 -22.77 41.44 -56.69
N ALA A 657 -23.94 41.67 -56.10
CA ALA A 657 -24.98 42.50 -56.69
C ALA A 657 -24.53 43.97 -56.79
N GLN A 658 -23.95 44.52 -55.72
CA GLN A 658 -23.43 45.89 -55.71
C GLN A 658 -22.30 46.12 -56.73
N TYR A 659 -21.40 45.15 -56.88
CA TYR A 659 -20.34 45.22 -57.90
C TYR A 659 -20.90 45.19 -59.32
N ARG A 660 -21.88 44.32 -59.60
CA ARG A 660 -22.52 44.27 -60.93
C ARG A 660 -23.25 45.58 -61.26
N ASP A 661 -23.92 46.18 -60.28
CA ASP A 661 -24.55 47.50 -60.46
C ASP A 661 -23.51 48.57 -60.78
N LEU A 662 -22.42 48.64 -60.00
CA LEU A 662 -21.31 49.56 -60.24
C LEU A 662 -20.74 49.39 -61.66
N LEU A 663 -20.45 48.15 -62.08
CA LEU A 663 -19.90 47.85 -63.40
C LEU A 663 -20.87 48.24 -64.53
N SER A 664 -22.16 47.95 -64.37
CA SER A 664 -23.22 48.32 -65.32
C SER A 664 -23.30 49.84 -65.48
N ARG A 665 -23.35 50.57 -64.36
CA ARG A 665 -23.42 52.04 -64.37
C ARG A 665 -22.15 52.68 -64.92
N ALA A 666 -20.98 52.15 -64.58
CA ALA A 666 -19.70 52.65 -65.08
C ALA A 666 -19.56 52.46 -66.61
N ASN A 667 -19.95 51.30 -67.14
CA ASN A 667 -19.99 51.07 -68.59
C ASN A 667 -21.01 51.99 -69.27
N GLY A 668 -22.22 52.09 -68.71
CA GLY A 668 -23.24 53.01 -69.22
C GLY A 668 -22.80 54.47 -69.22
N LEU A 669 -22.03 54.90 -68.22
CA LEU A 669 -21.43 56.23 -68.16
C LEU A 669 -20.38 56.43 -69.26
N SER A 670 -19.49 55.45 -69.46
CA SER A 670 -18.48 55.47 -70.52
C SER A 670 -19.12 55.56 -71.91
N ASP A 671 -20.18 54.77 -72.15
CA ASP A 671 -20.90 54.79 -73.42
C ASP A 671 -21.58 56.16 -73.65
N ARG A 672 -22.23 56.71 -72.63
CA ARG A 672 -22.83 58.06 -72.70
C ARG A 672 -21.79 59.15 -72.93
N LEU A 673 -20.64 59.09 -72.27
CA LEU A 673 -19.54 60.04 -72.46
C LEU A 673 -18.98 59.98 -73.88
N SER A 674 -18.81 58.77 -74.42
CA SER A 674 -18.33 58.58 -75.79
C SER A 674 -19.33 59.14 -76.81
N GLY A 675 -20.63 58.88 -76.62
CA GLY A 675 -21.71 59.41 -77.46
C GLY A 675 -21.82 60.94 -77.41
N VAL A 676 -21.79 61.54 -76.21
CA VAL A 676 -21.83 63.01 -76.05
C VAL A 676 -20.55 63.65 -76.59
N GLY A 677 -19.39 63.02 -76.38
CA GLY A 677 -18.11 63.49 -76.93
C GLY A 677 -18.07 63.47 -78.46
N GLY A 678 -18.66 62.44 -79.08
CA GLY A 678 -18.85 62.37 -80.54
C GLY A 678 -19.69 63.53 -81.06
N ARG A 679 -20.89 63.72 -80.50
CA ARG A 679 -21.79 64.84 -80.89
C ARG A 679 -21.16 66.20 -80.63
N GLN A 680 -20.44 66.39 -79.52
CA GLN A 680 -19.75 67.65 -79.25
C GLN A 680 -18.66 67.94 -80.29
N ARG A 681 -17.94 66.91 -80.76
CA ARG A 681 -16.92 67.06 -81.81
C ARG A 681 -17.58 67.43 -83.13
N GLU A 682 -18.65 66.74 -83.51
CA GLU A 682 -19.44 67.06 -84.71
C GLU A 682 -19.99 68.49 -84.68
N TYR A 683 -20.57 68.91 -83.55
CA TYR A 683 -21.05 70.27 -83.33
C TYR A 683 -19.91 71.30 -83.40
N ARG A 684 -18.75 71.03 -82.80
CA ARG A 684 -17.58 71.92 -82.86
C ARG A 684 -17.04 72.04 -84.28
N ASP A 685 -16.92 70.92 -85.00
CA ASP A 685 -16.48 70.91 -86.40
C ASP A 685 -17.47 71.66 -87.30
N ALA A 686 -18.78 71.50 -87.08
CA ALA A 686 -19.82 72.24 -87.79
C ALA A 686 -19.76 73.75 -87.49
N LEU A 687 -19.61 74.12 -86.22
CA LEU A 687 -19.43 75.51 -85.79
C LEU A 687 -18.16 76.13 -86.38
N ASP A 688 -17.04 75.42 -86.37
CA ASP A 688 -15.77 75.94 -86.89
C ASP A 688 -15.83 76.12 -88.40
N LYS A 689 -16.47 75.20 -89.13
CA LYS A 689 -16.78 75.37 -90.57
C LYS A 689 -17.69 76.57 -90.82
N ALA A 690 -18.77 76.72 -90.06
CA ALA A 690 -19.70 77.85 -90.18
C ALA A 690 -19.02 79.18 -89.83
N ARG A 691 -18.19 79.23 -88.79
CA ARG A 691 -17.40 80.41 -88.39
C ARG A 691 -16.35 80.77 -89.43
N ALA A 692 -15.64 79.79 -89.98
CA ALA A 692 -14.66 80.02 -91.03
C ALA A 692 -15.34 80.61 -92.28
N TRP A 693 -16.46 80.03 -92.70
CA TRP A 693 -17.24 80.55 -93.82
C TRP A 693 -17.80 81.95 -93.55
N LEU A 694 -18.40 82.20 -92.38
CA LEU A 694 -18.92 83.52 -91.99
C LEU A 694 -17.80 84.58 -92.01
N ARG A 695 -16.61 84.25 -91.53
CA ARG A 695 -15.44 85.13 -91.53
C ARG A 695 -15.02 85.55 -92.95
N GLU A 696 -15.22 84.70 -93.95
CA GLU A 696 -14.93 84.99 -95.37
C GLU A 696 -16.11 85.66 -96.09
N ALA A 697 -17.34 85.27 -95.76
CA ALA A 697 -18.57 85.72 -96.41
C ALA A 697 -19.02 87.11 -95.95
N GLU A 698 -18.84 87.45 -94.66
CA GLU A 698 -19.24 88.73 -94.07
C GLU A 698 -18.52 89.94 -94.73
N PRO A 699 -17.19 89.93 -94.94
CA PRO A 699 -16.51 91.01 -95.66
C PRO A 699 -16.95 91.11 -97.13
N ARG A 700 -17.19 89.97 -97.80
CA ARG A 700 -17.66 89.93 -99.20
C ARG A 700 -19.07 90.55 -99.32
N ALA A 701 -19.96 90.22 -98.40
CA ALA A 701 -21.30 90.80 -98.34
C ALA A 701 -21.27 92.30 -98.04
N ASN A 702 -20.49 92.72 -97.04
CA ASN A 702 -20.32 94.14 -96.72
C ASN A 702 -19.75 94.94 -97.89
N LYS A 703 -18.80 94.36 -98.64
CA LYS A 703 -18.26 94.99 -99.86
C LYS A 703 -19.35 95.24 -100.90
N VAL A 704 -20.15 94.23 -101.25
CA VAL A 704 -21.25 94.34 -102.23
C VAL A 704 -22.35 95.31 -101.76
N LEU A 705 -22.65 95.36 -100.46
CA LEU A 705 -23.64 96.30 -99.90
C LEU A 705 -23.15 97.76 -99.87
N SER A 706 -21.83 97.97 -99.72
CA SER A 706 -21.21 99.31 -99.68
C SER A 706 -20.91 99.90 -101.06
N GLU A 707 -20.94 99.08 -102.12
CA GLU A 707 -20.72 99.53 -103.50
C GLU A 707 -21.90 100.38 -104.00
N PRO A 708 -21.68 101.64 -104.44
CA PRO A 708 -22.76 102.47 -105.00
C PRO A 708 -23.28 101.91 -106.33
N VAL A 709 -24.58 102.07 -106.58
CA VAL A 709 -25.24 101.58 -107.80
C VAL A 709 -24.66 102.27 -109.03
N GLY A 710 -24.17 101.49 -110.00
CA GLY A 710 -23.58 102.01 -111.23
C GLY A 710 -24.56 102.82 -112.10
N ALA A 711 -24.07 103.84 -112.81
CA ALA A 711 -24.89 104.71 -113.66
C ALA A 711 -25.24 104.09 -115.03
N GLU A 712 -24.56 103.01 -115.44
CA GLU A 712 -24.77 102.35 -116.74
C GLU A 712 -25.55 101.01 -116.60
N PRO A 713 -26.52 100.72 -117.48
CA PRO A 713 -27.35 99.51 -117.40
C PRO A 713 -26.56 98.20 -117.29
N LYS A 714 -25.43 98.09 -118.01
CA LYS A 714 -24.55 96.90 -117.99
C LYS A 714 -23.87 96.71 -116.63
N THR A 715 -23.43 97.79 -115.99
CA THR A 715 -22.78 97.75 -114.67
C THR A 715 -23.76 97.36 -113.56
N VAL A 716 -25.01 97.81 -113.66
CA VAL A 716 -26.10 97.41 -112.75
C VAL A 716 -26.45 95.93 -112.93
N GLU A 717 -26.47 95.43 -114.17
CA GLU A 717 -26.72 94.01 -114.45
C GLU A 717 -25.60 93.10 -113.90
N GLU A 718 -24.33 93.53 -113.99
CA GLU A 718 -23.21 92.83 -113.36
C GLU A 718 -23.24 92.88 -111.83
N GLN A 719 -23.56 94.03 -111.22
CA GLN A 719 -23.74 94.17 -109.77
C GLN A 719 -24.91 93.29 -109.27
N LEU A 720 -26.03 93.26 -110.00
CA LEU A 720 -27.17 92.40 -109.71
C LEU A 720 -26.82 90.92 -109.82
N ASN A 721 -26.05 90.53 -110.85
CA ASN A 721 -25.61 89.15 -111.01
C ASN A 721 -24.66 88.74 -109.88
N LYS A 722 -23.72 89.60 -109.45
CA LYS A 722 -22.86 89.37 -108.29
C LYS A 722 -23.64 89.24 -106.99
N ALA A 723 -24.63 90.10 -106.77
CA ALA A 723 -25.52 90.03 -105.61
C ALA A 723 -26.39 88.77 -105.63
N LYS A 724 -26.92 88.38 -106.80
CA LYS A 724 -27.66 87.11 -106.97
C LYS A 724 -26.78 85.88 -106.73
N THR A 725 -25.54 85.87 -107.22
CA THR A 725 -24.60 84.77 -106.95
C THR A 725 -24.27 84.68 -105.47
N LEU A 726 -24.04 85.83 -104.81
CA LEU A 726 -23.79 85.87 -103.37
C LEU A 726 -25.03 85.38 -102.60
N ASN A 727 -26.23 85.86 -102.93
CA ASN A 727 -27.48 85.41 -102.30
C ASN A 727 -27.69 83.89 -102.47
N ASN A 728 -27.40 83.35 -103.66
CA ASN A 728 -27.46 81.91 -103.92
C ASN A 728 -26.40 81.13 -103.11
N GLU A 729 -25.19 81.70 -102.90
CA GLU A 729 -24.17 81.13 -102.01
C GLU A 729 -24.66 81.10 -100.54
N PHE A 730 -25.27 82.19 -100.05
CA PHE A 730 -25.83 82.23 -98.69
C PHE A 730 -26.95 81.20 -98.49
N VAL A 731 -27.86 81.06 -99.46
CA VAL A 731 -28.93 80.04 -99.42
C VAL A 731 -28.35 78.63 -99.48
N ALA A 732 -27.32 78.39 -100.29
CA ALA A 732 -26.67 77.07 -100.35
C ALA A 732 -25.97 76.70 -99.03
N GLN A 733 -25.40 77.69 -98.34
CA GLN A 733 -24.67 77.50 -97.08
C GLN A 733 -25.56 77.56 -95.83
N GLU A 734 -26.86 77.81 -95.98
CA GLU A 734 -27.88 77.60 -94.92
C GLU A 734 -27.75 76.22 -94.28
N ARG A 735 -27.36 75.22 -95.08
CA ARG A 735 -27.09 73.84 -94.63
C ARG A 735 -25.99 73.73 -93.57
N LEU A 736 -24.98 74.60 -93.57
CA LEU A 736 -23.93 74.60 -92.54
C LEU A 736 -24.47 75.09 -91.19
N ILE A 737 -25.36 76.08 -91.24
CA ILE A 737 -26.00 76.62 -90.04
C ILE A 737 -27.01 75.61 -89.49
N ASP A 738 -27.78 74.95 -90.36
CA ASP A 738 -28.71 73.90 -89.95
C ASP A 738 -27.99 72.66 -89.42
N ALA A 739 -26.82 72.30 -89.99
CA ALA A 739 -25.97 71.24 -89.45
C ALA A 739 -25.39 71.57 -88.06
N ALA A 740 -25.23 72.85 -87.71
CA ALA A 740 -24.83 73.26 -86.37
C ALA A 740 -26.03 73.40 -85.40
N LYS A 741 -27.28 73.44 -85.91
CA LYS A 741 -28.50 73.48 -85.07
C LYS A 741 -28.95 72.09 -84.65
N GLN A 742 -28.70 71.07 -85.47
CA GLN A 742 -28.93 69.67 -85.15
C GLN A 742 -27.88 69.15 -84.17
#